data_AF-A0A3P7EP02-F1
#
_entry.id   AF-A0A3P7EP02-F1
#
_cell.length_a   1.000
_cell.length_b   1.000
_cell.length_c   1.000
_cell.angle_alpha   90.00
_cell.angle_beta   90.00
_cell.angle_gamma   90.00
#
_symmetry.space_group_name_H-M   'P 1'
#
loop_
_entity.id
_entity.type
_entity.pdbx_description
1 polymer ?
#
loop_
_entity_poly.entity_id
_entity_poly.type
_entity_poly.pdbx_seq_one_letter_code
_entity_poly.pdbx_strand_id
1 'polypeptide(L)'
;MQELVNRGDSQYPGAKYIIRENGARVDLRYHPRAADLHLQPGYRVERHMKDGDIIVFNRQPTLHKMSMMGHKVKILPWSTFRLNLSVTTPYNADFDGDEMNLHLPQSLETKAEVSEIAMVPRQLITPQANKPVMGIVQDTLTAVRMMTKRDVFIELPRMMDLLMQMPNWDGKVPQPAILKPKPLWTGKQVFTLIIPGNVNVLRTHSTHPDDEDNGPYKWISPGDTKVIIEHGELLSGIICSRTIGRSAGNLLHVVTLELGWEVAAHFYSHIQTVVNAWLLAEGHTIGIGDTIADQATYRDIQETIRKAKLDVVEVIEKAHNDELEPTPGNTLRQTFENMVNRILNDARDRTGGSAQRSLSEYNNFKAMVVAGSKGSKINISQVIACVGQQNVEGKRIPFGFRHRTLPHFIKDDYGPESKGFVENSYLAGLTPSEFFFHAMGGREGLIDTAAMESVMVNYDGTVRNSLGQLVQLRYGEDGLDGMWVENQSMPSMKPTNVLFEKEFKLDLSDEKSLRKLYTENVVRELQGSAEALKEVEAEWAQLEEDRRLLRKIFPKGDAKIVLPCNLQRMIWNAQKIFRVELRKPTDLNPLRVIEGVKELSKKLVIVSGEDRISKQAQYNATLLMNILLRSTLCAKRMAEKHRLNSEGFEWLIGEIESRFKQAIVQPGEMVGAIAAQSLGEPATQMTLNTFHYAGVSAKNVTLGVPRLKEIINVSKKPKTPSLTVFLQGTAAKDAEKAKDVLCKLEHTTLRKVTANTAIYYDPDPKNTIIEEDQEWVNIFYEMPDFDPSRCSPWLLRIELDRRRMTDKKLTMEAIADKIHQGFGDDLNVIYTDDNAEKLVFRLRITNQEGDKGNEDEQVERMEDDVFLRCIETNMLSDLTLQGIEAITKVYMHKPTTDDKKRVVITPDGGFK
;
A
#
# COMPACT_ATOMS: atom_id res chain seq x y z
N MET A 1 51.70 4.71 16.32
CA MET A 1 52.06 5.19 14.96
C MET A 1 53.49 4.81 14.59
N GLN A 2 54.48 5.12 15.41
CA GLN A 2 55.88 4.74 15.16
C GLN A 2 56.06 3.24 14.88
N GLU A 3 55.37 2.38 15.64
CA GLU A 3 55.39 0.93 15.41
C GLU A 3 54.90 0.53 14.01
N LEU A 4 53.85 1.17 13.49
CA LEU A 4 53.31 0.90 12.14
C LEU A 4 54.31 1.32 11.06
N VAL A 5 54.99 2.44 11.27
CA VAL A 5 56.06 2.93 10.39
C VAL A 5 57.24 1.97 10.38
N ASN A 6 57.65 1.46 11.54
CA ASN A 6 58.74 0.49 11.65
C ASN A 6 58.43 -0.85 10.97
N ARG A 7 57.15 -1.25 10.92
CA ARG A 7 56.68 -2.45 10.19
C ARG A 7 56.67 -2.27 8.67
N GLY A 8 56.55 -1.04 8.18
CA GLY A 8 56.52 -0.71 6.75
C GLY A 8 55.23 -1.14 6.04
N ASP A 9 55.26 -1.18 4.70
CA ASP A 9 54.09 -1.48 3.86
C ASP A 9 53.84 -3.00 3.71
N SER A 10 54.88 -3.82 3.87
CA SER A 10 54.80 -5.26 3.63
C SER A 10 54.13 -6.07 4.75
N GLN A 11 54.06 -5.53 5.97
CA GLN A 11 53.48 -6.22 7.12
C GLN A 11 52.19 -5.54 7.57
N TYR A 12 51.12 -6.31 7.74
CA TYR A 12 49.90 -5.86 8.39
C TYR A 12 49.93 -6.14 9.90
N PRO A 13 49.51 -5.19 10.77
CA PRO A 13 49.22 -3.78 10.49
C PRO A 13 50.49 -2.94 10.31
N GLY A 14 50.57 -2.15 9.23
CA GLY A 14 51.71 -1.31 8.88
C GLY A 14 51.32 0.07 8.34
N ALA A 15 52.25 0.70 7.61
CA ALA A 15 52.04 2.01 6.99
C ALA A 15 52.76 2.14 5.65
N LYS A 16 52.22 3.00 4.77
CA LYS A 16 52.71 3.18 3.40
C LYS A 16 53.50 4.46 3.21
N TYR A 17 53.06 5.57 3.80
CA TYR A 17 53.72 6.87 3.65
C TYR A 17 53.80 7.67 4.95
N ILE A 18 54.83 8.51 5.05
CA ILE A 18 54.94 9.58 6.03
C ILE A 18 54.92 10.91 5.28
N ILE A 19 54.08 11.86 5.70
CA ILE A 19 54.01 13.21 5.16
C ILE A 19 54.49 14.16 6.25
N ARG A 20 55.57 14.89 5.96
CA ARG A 20 56.15 15.88 6.86
C ARG A 20 55.37 17.19 6.83
N GLU A 21 55.67 18.09 7.76
CA GLU A 21 55.05 19.43 7.80
C GLU A 21 55.30 20.24 6.53
N ASN A 22 56.46 20.06 5.89
CA ASN A 22 56.79 20.69 4.61
C ASN A 22 56.09 20.04 3.39
N GLY A 23 55.19 19.08 3.61
CA GLY A 23 54.48 18.35 2.56
C GLY A 23 55.30 17.23 1.90
N ALA A 24 56.57 17.03 2.29
CA ALA A 24 57.39 15.97 1.72
C ALA A 24 56.84 14.58 2.10
N ARG A 25 56.56 13.77 1.08
CA ARG A 25 56.05 12.40 1.22
C ARG A 25 57.20 11.40 1.14
N VAL A 26 57.42 10.67 2.23
CA VAL A 26 58.37 9.57 2.33
C VAL A 26 57.62 8.26 2.06
N ASP A 27 58.02 7.53 1.02
CA ASP A 27 57.47 6.21 0.67
C ASP A 27 58.19 5.12 1.47
N LEU A 28 57.45 4.35 2.27
CA LEU A 28 58.01 3.31 3.14
C LEU A 28 58.38 2.03 2.38
N ARG A 29 57.96 1.89 1.11
CA ARG A 29 58.31 0.73 0.27
C ARG A 29 59.77 0.75 -0.17
N TYR A 30 60.29 1.94 -0.44
CA TYR A 30 61.67 2.14 -0.91
C TYR A 30 62.53 2.55 0.27
N HIS A 31 63.41 1.64 0.70
CA HIS A 31 64.21 1.67 1.94
C HIS A 31 64.44 3.07 2.52
N PRO A 32 63.54 3.56 3.41
CA PRO A 32 63.71 4.87 4.03
C PRO A 32 64.95 4.84 4.93
N ARG A 33 65.73 5.92 4.94
CA ARG A 33 66.86 6.05 5.87
C ARG A 33 66.32 5.95 7.30
N ALA A 34 67.07 5.34 8.22
CA ALA A 34 66.64 5.22 9.62
C ALA A 34 66.27 6.59 10.25
N ALA A 35 66.95 7.66 9.82
CA ALA A 35 66.63 9.03 10.22
C ALA A 35 65.26 9.53 9.72
N ASP A 36 64.80 9.06 8.55
CA ASP A 36 63.53 9.47 7.93
C ASP A 36 62.31 8.77 8.57
N LEU A 37 62.55 7.71 9.37
CA LEU A 37 61.52 6.96 10.08
C LEU A 37 61.08 7.59 11.41
N HIS A 38 61.88 8.51 11.97
CA HIS A 38 61.55 9.16 13.24
C HIS A 38 60.40 10.16 13.06
N LEU A 39 59.26 9.88 13.69
CA LEU A 39 58.08 10.73 13.61
C LEU A 39 58.20 11.94 14.55
N GLN A 40 57.84 13.12 14.04
CA GLN A 40 57.66 14.33 14.83
C GLN A 40 56.16 14.64 14.97
N PRO A 41 55.72 15.27 16.08
CA PRO A 41 54.37 15.86 16.16
C PRO A 41 54.14 16.79 14.96
N GLY A 42 52.95 16.73 14.35
CA GLY A 42 52.63 17.47 13.13
C GLY A 42 52.75 16.64 11.84
N TYR A 43 53.53 15.55 11.85
CA TYR A 43 53.60 14.65 10.69
C TYR A 43 52.31 13.84 10.53
N ARG A 44 51.93 13.56 9.28
CA ARG A 44 50.83 12.66 8.93
C ARG A 44 51.39 11.31 8.49
N VAL A 45 50.75 10.23 8.88
CA VAL A 45 51.15 8.87 8.50
C VAL A 45 49.97 8.19 7.82
N GLU A 46 50.17 7.77 6.57
CA GLU A 46 49.21 6.98 5.82
C GLU A 46 49.38 5.51 6.21
N ARG A 47 48.72 5.13 7.31
CA ARG A 47 48.70 3.74 7.79
C ARG A 47 47.75 2.87 6.98
N HIS A 48 47.91 1.55 7.07
CA HIS A 48 46.89 0.61 6.60
C HIS A 48 45.57 0.79 7.36
N MET A 49 44.47 0.39 6.71
CA MET A 49 43.17 0.22 7.37
C MET A 49 43.31 -0.80 8.49
N LYS A 50 42.67 -0.56 9.63
CA LYS A 50 42.72 -1.45 10.81
C LYS A 50 41.31 -1.79 11.30
N ASP A 51 41.22 -2.80 12.16
CA ASP A 51 40.00 -3.12 12.87
C ASP A 51 39.40 -1.89 13.59
N GLY A 52 38.10 -1.69 13.41
CA GLY A 52 37.36 -0.57 14.00
C GLY A 52 37.45 0.75 13.22
N ASP A 53 38.15 0.79 12.08
CA ASP A 53 38.01 1.92 11.16
C ASP A 53 36.60 1.99 10.58
N ILE A 54 36.14 3.20 10.26
CA ILE A 54 34.81 3.44 9.70
C ILE A 54 34.96 3.57 8.19
N ILE A 55 34.11 2.87 7.46
CA ILE A 55 34.04 2.87 5.99
C ILE A 55 32.61 3.15 5.55
N VAL A 56 32.44 3.67 4.35
CA VAL A 56 31.14 3.71 3.67
C VAL A 56 31.08 2.53 2.71
N PHE A 57 29.98 1.78 2.75
CA PHE A 57 29.78 0.59 1.94
C PHE A 57 28.48 0.70 1.14
N ASN A 58 28.53 0.42 -0.16
CA ASN A 58 27.39 0.56 -1.06
C ASN A 58 27.29 -0.54 -2.12
N ARG A 59 26.04 -0.77 -2.56
CA ARG A 59 25.71 -1.63 -3.69
C ARG A 59 25.01 -0.81 -4.78
N GLN A 60 25.44 -0.98 -6.03
CA GLN A 60 24.81 -0.36 -7.18
C GLN A 60 23.65 -1.23 -7.70
N PRO A 61 22.54 -0.66 -8.20
CA PRO A 61 22.21 0.77 -8.21
C PRO A 61 21.78 1.28 -6.83
N THR A 62 22.27 2.45 -6.43
CA THR A 62 21.93 3.09 -5.15
C THR A 62 20.61 3.86 -5.28
N LEU A 63 19.49 3.23 -4.93
CA LEU A 63 18.14 3.79 -5.11
C LEU A 63 17.63 4.57 -3.89
N HIS A 64 18.19 4.34 -2.71
CA HIS A 64 17.77 4.98 -1.46
C HIS A 64 18.97 5.23 -0.54
N LYS A 65 18.80 6.09 0.46
CA LYS A 65 19.88 6.47 1.38
C LYS A 65 20.57 5.26 2.03
N MET A 66 19.83 4.23 2.45
CA MET A 66 20.39 3.02 3.03
C MET A 66 21.11 2.09 2.03
N SER A 67 21.14 2.40 0.74
CA SER A 67 22.04 1.72 -0.21
C SER A 67 23.50 2.14 -0.01
N MET A 68 23.76 3.18 0.80
CA MET A 68 25.09 3.63 1.23
C MET A 68 25.11 3.82 2.76
N MET A 69 25.82 2.96 3.49
CA MET A 69 25.84 3.02 4.96
C MET A 69 27.26 2.88 5.51
N GLY A 70 27.48 3.43 6.69
CA GLY A 70 28.71 3.34 7.46
C GLY A 70 28.84 1.98 8.17
N HIS A 71 29.99 1.33 8.04
CA HIS A 71 30.33 0.08 8.72
C HIS A 71 31.65 0.20 9.49
N LYS A 72 31.81 -0.63 10.51
CA LYS A 72 33.09 -0.82 11.21
C LYS A 72 33.86 -1.95 10.53
N VAL A 73 35.10 -1.69 10.16
CA VAL A 73 35.99 -2.66 9.52
C VAL A 73 36.35 -3.76 10.50
N LYS A 74 36.25 -5.00 10.02
CA LYS A 74 36.87 -6.17 10.65
C LYS A 74 37.70 -6.88 9.59
N ILE A 75 39.01 -6.93 9.80
CA ILE A 75 39.95 -7.56 8.88
C ILE A 75 39.92 -9.06 9.13
N LEU A 76 39.60 -9.79 8.07
CA LEU A 76 39.45 -11.24 8.06
C LEU A 76 40.32 -11.82 6.94
N PRO A 77 40.72 -13.10 7.04
CA PRO A 77 41.36 -13.79 5.92
C PRO A 77 40.40 -13.86 4.71
N TRP A 78 40.95 -14.21 3.56
CA TRP A 78 40.27 -14.36 2.26
C TRP A 78 39.94 -13.05 1.55
N SER A 79 39.43 -13.16 0.32
CA SER A 79 39.32 -12.04 -0.63
C SER A 79 37.91 -11.47 -0.79
N THR A 80 36.95 -11.89 0.04
CA THR A 80 35.54 -11.47 -0.07
C THR A 80 35.14 -10.53 1.06
N PHE A 81 34.30 -9.54 0.76
CA PHE A 81 33.65 -8.74 1.79
C PHE A 81 32.62 -9.60 2.53
N ARG A 82 32.54 -9.40 3.85
CA ARG A 82 31.59 -10.10 4.71
C ARG A 82 30.73 -9.07 5.44
N LEU A 83 29.42 -9.31 5.43
CA LEU A 83 28.42 -8.44 6.06
C LEU A 83 27.38 -9.29 6.80
N ASN A 84 26.69 -8.66 7.74
CA ASN A 84 25.64 -9.32 8.52
C ASN A 84 24.40 -9.58 7.65
N LEU A 85 23.78 -10.77 7.77
CA LEU A 85 22.61 -11.18 6.98
C LEU A 85 21.44 -10.19 7.06
N SER A 86 21.23 -9.50 8.17
CA SER A 86 20.12 -8.52 8.30
C SER A 86 20.31 -7.27 7.44
N VAL A 87 21.57 -6.98 7.05
CA VAL A 87 21.94 -5.81 6.24
C VAL A 87 21.85 -6.11 4.73
N THR A 88 21.63 -7.35 4.34
CA THR A 88 21.38 -7.73 2.93
C THR A 88 20.15 -7.04 2.35
N THR A 89 19.12 -6.83 3.18
CA THR A 89 17.85 -6.25 2.77
C THR A 89 17.97 -4.81 2.24
N PRO A 90 18.56 -3.84 2.98
CA PRO A 90 18.75 -2.49 2.46
C PRO A 90 19.72 -2.40 1.27
N TYR A 91 20.62 -3.37 1.08
CA TYR A 91 21.44 -3.42 -0.13
C TYR A 91 20.77 -4.15 -1.29
N ASN A 92 19.65 -4.83 -1.03
CA ASN A 92 19.01 -5.76 -1.96
C ASN A 92 19.99 -6.80 -2.53
N ALA A 93 20.91 -7.30 -1.70
CA ALA A 93 21.96 -8.25 -2.05
C ALA A 93 21.58 -9.69 -1.68
N ASP A 94 22.04 -10.69 -2.43
CA ASP A 94 21.71 -12.11 -2.23
C ASP A 94 22.89 -13.10 -2.32
N PHE A 95 24.12 -12.59 -2.49
CA PHE A 95 25.37 -13.38 -2.50
C PHE A 95 25.50 -14.39 -3.66
N ASP A 96 24.81 -14.18 -4.78
CA ASP A 96 24.91 -15.02 -5.97
C ASP A 96 26.11 -14.69 -6.90
N GLY A 97 26.93 -13.71 -6.50
CA GLY A 97 27.98 -13.10 -7.33
C GLY A 97 28.04 -11.58 -7.20
N ASP A 98 27.18 -10.98 -6.37
CA ASP A 98 27.15 -9.55 -6.06
C ASP A 98 28.52 -8.93 -5.74
N GLU A 99 28.79 -7.78 -6.37
CA GLU A 99 29.90 -6.90 -6.04
C GLU A 99 29.42 -5.64 -5.30
N MET A 100 30.23 -5.16 -4.36
CA MET A 100 29.94 -3.99 -3.55
C MET A 100 31.18 -3.13 -3.40
N ASN A 101 30.99 -1.81 -3.35
CA ASN A 101 32.08 -0.85 -3.27
C ASN A 101 32.31 -0.39 -1.82
N LEU A 102 33.57 -0.14 -1.50
CA LEU A 102 34.03 0.33 -0.20
C LEU A 102 34.77 1.66 -0.37
N HIS A 103 34.34 2.67 0.39
CA HIS A 103 34.96 3.98 0.42
C HIS A 103 35.51 4.27 1.83
N LEU A 104 36.81 4.57 1.92
CA LEU A 104 37.47 4.90 3.19
C LEU A 104 37.53 6.43 3.38
N PRO A 105 36.83 7.02 4.38
CA PRO A 105 36.96 8.43 4.71
C PRO A 105 38.41 8.79 5.09
N GLN A 106 38.97 9.81 4.45
CA GLN A 106 40.36 10.23 4.65
C GLN A 106 40.51 11.28 5.75
N SER A 107 39.54 12.18 5.89
CA SER A 107 39.52 13.21 6.93
C SER A 107 38.85 12.69 8.20
N LEU A 108 39.24 13.24 9.34
CA LEU A 108 38.57 12.95 10.62
C LEU A 108 37.15 13.53 10.64
N GLU A 109 36.91 14.63 9.93
CA GLU A 109 35.60 15.26 9.82
C GLU A 109 34.60 14.37 9.08
N THR A 110 34.95 13.84 7.89
CA THR A 110 34.11 12.89 7.16
C THR A 110 33.96 11.57 7.93
N LYS A 111 35.00 11.15 8.67
CA LYS A 111 34.88 9.98 9.56
C LYS A 111 33.82 10.22 10.65
N ALA A 112 33.76 11.41 11.23
CA ALA A 112 32.75 11.78 12.21
C ALA A 112 31.35 11.89 11.58
N GLU A 113 31.24 12.50 10.39
CA GLU A 113 29.98 12.59 9.63
C GLU A 113 29.38 11.20 9.38
N VAL A 114 30.18 10.26 8.89
CA VAL A 114 29.72 8.88 8.64
C VAL A 114 29.35 8.19 9.96
N SER A 115 30.14 8.38 11.02
CA SER A 115 29.89 7.82 12.36
C SER A 115 28.55 8.27 12.94
N GLU A 116 28.25 9.57 12.86
CA GLU A 116 27.12 10.18 13.55
C GLU A 116 25.83 10.19 12.72
N ILE A 117 25.91 10.08 11.39
CA ILE A 117 24.74 10.17 10.51
C ILE A 117 24.49 8.85 9.79
N ALA A 118 25.50 8.32 9.07
CA ALA A 118 25.30 7.25 8.08
C ALA A 118 25.54 5.83 8.61
N MET A 119 25.98 5.65 9.85
CA MET A 119 26.24 4.33 10.43
C MET A 119 25.02 3.39 10.36
N VAL A 120 25.25 2.12 10.03
CA VAL A 120 24.21 1.07 9.91
C VAL A 120 23.21 1.06 11.08
N PRO A 121 23.64 1.06 12.37
CA PRO A 121 22.70 1.12 13.49
C PRO A 121 21.77 2.34 13.50
N ARG A 122 22.22 3.49 13.03
CA ARG A 122 21.40 4.72 12.95
C ARG A 122 20.40 4.66 11.78
N GLN A 123 20.65 3.80 10.80
CA GLN A 123 19.81 3.60 9.62
C GLN A 123 18.85 2.40 9.76
N LEU A 124 18.60 1.91 10.98
CA LEU A 124 17.69 0.78 11.22
C LEU A 124 16.24 1.10 10.84
N ILE A 125 15.79 2.33 11.04
CA ILE A 125 14.44 2.82 10.72
C ILE A 125 14.51 3.72 9.49
N THR A 126 13.59 3.53 8.54
CA THR A 126 13.51 4.38 7.34
C THR A 126 12.44 5.47 7.46
N PRO A 127 12.74 6.74 7.08
CA PRO A 127 11.73 7.79 7.01
C PRO A 127 10.71 7.55 5.88
N GLN A 128 11.03 6.71 4.88
CA GLN A 128 10.15 6.40 3.74
C GLN A 128 8.78 5.86 4.20
N ALA A 129 8.77 5.01 5.21
CA ALA A 129 7.61 4.24 5.62
C ALA A 129 7.53 4.01 7.12
N ASN A 130 8.22 4.84 7.93
CA ASN A 130 8.18 4.85 9.40
C ASN A 130 8.25 3.45 10.04
N LYS A 131 9.15 2.62 9.52
CA LYS A 131 9.31 1.22 9.93
C LYS A 131 10.77 0.78 9.80
N PRO A 132 11.16 -0.33 10.45
CA PRO A 132 12.49 -0.89 10.26
C PRO A 132 12.75 -1.30 8.82
N VAL A 133 13.89 -0.91 8.25
CA VAL A 133 14.34 -1.39 6.93
C VAL A 133 15.02 -2.75 7.04
N MET A 134 15.72 -2.98 8.15
CA MET A 134 16.35 -4.26 8.50
C MET A 134 15.40 -5.10 9.36
N GLY A 135 15.57 -6.40 9.31
CA GLY A 135 14.84 -7.37 10.13
C GLY A 135 15.58 -8.70 10.14
N ILE A 136 15.16 -9.63 10.97
CA ILE A 136 15.69 -11.00 10.92
C ILE A 136 15.13 -11.69 9.67
N VAL A 137 16.01 -12.30 8.89
CA VAL A 137 15.69 -12.89 7.57
C VAL A 137 16.23 -14.32 7.45
N GLN A 138 15.77 -15.04 6.43
CA GLN A 138 16.27 -16.37 6.04
C GLN A 138 16.26 -17.39 7.20
N ASP A 139 17.35 -18.13 7.38
CA ASP A 139 17.49 -19.26 8.31
C ASP A 139 17.18 -18.88 9.75
N THR A 140 17.73 -17.75 10.22
CA THR A 140 17.48 -17.27 11.58
C THR A 140 15.99 -17.03 11.81
N LEU A 141 15.26 -16.52 10.82
CA LEU A 141 13.82 -16.27 10.95
C LEU A 141 13.02 -17.59 11.01
N THR A 142 13.36 -18.57 10.17
CA THR A 142 12.75 -19.91 10.22
C THR A 142 13.01 -20.58 11.56
N ALA A 143 14.27 -20.52 12.02
CA ALA A 143 14.71 -21.13 13.26
C ALA A 143 14.11 -20.46 14.50
N VAL A 144 13.95 -19.13 14.52
CA VAL A 144 13.24 -18.45 15.62
C VAL A 144 11.81 -18.97 15.74
N ARG A 145 11.09 -19.15 14.63
CA ARG A 145 9.74 -19.72 14.65
C ARG A 145 9.77 -21.11 15.26
N MET A 146 10.68 -21.97 14.80
CA MET A 146 10.80 -23.35 15.30
C MET A 146 11.14 -23.36 16.80
N MET A 147 12.15 -22.61 17.22
CA MET A 147 12.60 -22.52 18.62
C MET A 147 11.51 -22.00 19.56
N THR A 148 10.70 -21.03 19.13
CA THR A 148 9.68 -20.40 19.97
C THR A 148 8.34 -21.12 19.99
N LYS A 149 8.21 -22.32 19.42
CA LYS A 149 7.00 -23.13 19.60
C LYS A 149 6.85 -23.63 21.04
N ARG A 150 5.64 -24.04 21.42
CA ARG A 150 5.31 -24.49 22.79
C ARG A 150 5.89 -25.87 23.12
N ASP A 151 6.11 -26.70 22.11
CA ASP A 151 6.61 -28.08 22.16
C ASP A 151 8.16 -28.18 22.22
N VAL A 152 8.89 -27.05 22.19
CA VAL A 152 10.35 -27.05 22.23
C VAL A 152 10.88 -26.95 23.65
N PHE A 153 11.57 -28.02 24.07
CA PHE A 153 12.28 -28.12 25.34
C PHE A 153 13.78 -28.28 25.13
N ILE A 154 14.57 -27.67 26.01
CA ILE A 154 16.03 -27.63 25.94
C ILE A 154 16.58 -28.20 27.25
N GLU A 155 17.46 -29.20 27.13
CA GLU A 155 18.17 -29.79 28.28
C GLU A 155 19.34 -28.93 28.74
N LEU A 156 19.77 -29.13 29.99
CA LEU A 156 20.81 -28.32 30.63
C LEU A 156 22.13 -28.19 29.82
N PRO A 157 22.74 -29.25 29.26
CA PRO A 157 24.00 -29.11 28.52
C PRO A 157 23.84 -28.19 27.30
N ARG A 158 22.71 -28.33 26.60
CA ARG A 158 22.38 -27.50 25.44
C ARG A 158 22.06 -26.06 25.85
N MET A 159 21.37 -25.88 26.97
CA MET A 159 21.11 -24.56 27.55
C MET A 159 22.43 -23.85 27.85
N MET A 160 23.39 -24.52 28.50
CA MET A 160 24.70 -23.94 28.80
C MET A 160 25.45 -23.51 27.53
N ASP A 161 25.43 -24.34 26.49
CA ASP A 161 26.03 -24.01 25.19
C ASP A 161 25.40 -22.75 24.56
N LEU A 162 24.06 -22.65 24.56
CA LEU A 162 23.35 -21.47 24.06
C LEU A 162 23.66 -20.21 24.88
N LEU A 163 23.79 -20.34 26.22
CA LEU A 163 24.16 -19.23 27.09
C LEU A 163 25.56 -18.69 26.79
N MET A 164 26.52 -19.56 26.43
CA MET A 164 27.87 -19.13 26.03
C MET A 164 27.90 -18.32 24.73
N GLN A 165 26.88 -18.45 23.88
CA GLN A 165 26.79 -17.69 22.63
C GLN A 165 26.25 -16.26 22.82
N MET A 166 25.85 -15.88 24.04
CA MET A 166 25.37 -14.55 24.38
C MET A 166 26.48 -13.69 24.98
N PRO A 167 26.95 -12.64 24.26
CA PRO A 167 28.01 -11.77 24.76
C PRO A 167 27.65 -10.97 26.02
N ASN A 168 26.36 -10.70 26.23
CA ASN A 168 25.83 -9.89 27.32
C ASN A 168 25.19 -10.71 28.45
N TRP A 169 25.45 -12.02 28.50
CA TRP A 169 24.90 -12.87 29.54
C TRP A 169 25.41 -12.45 30.93
N ASP A 170 24.51 -12.35 31.90
CA ASP A 170 24.78 -11.91 33.27
C ASP A 170 25.44 -12.98 34.16
N GLY A 171 25.76 -14.15 33.60
CA GLY A 171 26.33 -15.27 34.31
C GLY A 171 25.30 -16.12 35.08
N LYS A 172 24.00 -15.79 35.01
CA LYS A 172 22.95 -16.50 35.73
C LYS A 172 22.15 -17.40 34.80
N VAL A 173 22.10 -18.68 35.13
CA VAL A 173 21.22 -19.62 34.45
C VAL A 173 19.80 -19.39 34.96
N PRO A 174 18.80 -19.12 34.10
CA PRO A 174 17.43 -18.90 34.55
C PRO A 174 16.83 -20.18 35.14
N GLN A 175 15.80 -20.03 35.96
CA GLN A 175 15.07 -21.18 36.48
C GLN A 175 14.36 -21.94 35.33
N PRO A 176 14.47 -23.28 35.24
CA PRO A 176 13.79 -24.04 34.22
C PRO A 176 12.27 -23.94 34.37
N ALA A 177 11.54 -23.87 33.25
CA ALA A 177 10.09 -23.86 33.25
C ALA A 177 9.49 -25.14 33.85
N ILE A 178 10.17 -26.27 33.68
CA ILE A 178 9.80 -27.56 34.26
C ILE A 178 10.92 -28.03 35.16
N LEU A 179 10.65 -28.24 36.46
CA LEU A 179 11.65 -28.73 37.42
C LEU A 179 11.65 -30.26 37.55
N LYS A 180 10.49 -30.91 37.39
CA LYS A 180 10.31 -32.36 37.53
C LYS A 180 9.59 -32.92 36.30
N PRO A 181 9.93 -34.12 35.79
CA PRO A 181 10.89 -35.09 36.33
C PRO A 181 12.37 -34.74 36.06
N LYS A 182 12.65 -33.93 35.03
CA LYS A 182 13.98 -33.39 34.71
C LYS A 182 13.87 -31.87 34.53
N PRO A 183 14.95 -31.10 34.80
CA PRO A 183 14.96 -29.67 34.54
C PRO A 183 14.96 -29.41 33.03
N LEU A 184 13.88 -28.80 32.52
CA LEU A 184 13.74 -28.43 31.11
C LEU A 184 13.44 -26.93 30.97
N TRP A 185 14.18 -26.28 30.08
CA TRP A 185 13.92 -24.92 29.65
C TRP A 185 13.09 -24.93 28.37
N THR A 186 12.34 -23.86 28.12
CA THR A 186 11.64 -23.69 26.84
C THR A 186 12.46 -22.83 25.89
N GLY A 187 12.27 -22.98 24.58
CA GLY A 187 12.91 -22.07 23.62
C GLY A 187 12.45 -20.61 23.77
N LYS A 188 11.26 -20.37 24.32
CA LYS A 188 10.79 -19.02 24.71
C LYS A 188 11.62 -18.43 25.85
N GLN A 189 11.97 -19.22 26.87
CA GLN A 189 12.85 -18.77 27.95
C GLN A 189 14.24 -18.38 27.44
N VAL A 190 14.79 -19.13 26.48
CA VAL A 190 16.05 -18.74 25.83
C VAL A 190 15.88 -17.42 25.09
N PHE A 191 14.80 -17.27 24.32
CA PHE A 191 14.53 -16.04 23.59
C PHE A 191 14.35 -14.83 24.52
N THR A 192 13.72 -15.00 25.68
CA THR A 192 13.59 -13.96 26.72
C THR A 192 14.96 -13.40 27.13
N LEU A 193 15.98 -14.24 27.30
CA LEU A 193 17.32 -13.77 27.68
C LEU A 193 17.99 -12.88 26.63
N ILE A 194 17.58 -13.03 25.36
CA ILE A 194 18.10 -12.25 24.24
C ILE A 194 17.48 -10.85 24.23
N ILE A 195 16.23 -10.71 24.68
CA ILE A 195 15.49 -9.45 24.64
C ILE A 195 16.11 -8.45 25.63
N PRO A 196 16.55 -7.26 25.17
CA PRO A 196 17.14 -6.27 26.04
C PRO A 196 16.08 -5.45 26.79
N GLY A 197 16.42 -5.05 28.02
CA GLY A 197 15.69 -4.04 28.78
C GLY A 197 14.22 -4.38 29.06
N ASN A 198 13.41 -3.35 29.29
CA ASN A 198 12.04 -3.47 29.77
C ASN A 198 11.02 -3.18 28.64
N VAL A 199 11.18 -3.84 27.50
CA VAL A 199 10.31 -3.61 26.34
C VAL A 199 8.96 -4.32 26.49
N ASN A 200 7.90 -3.66 26.01
CA ASN A 200 6.54 -4.21 26.00
C ASN A 200 5.97 -4.24 24.58
N VAL A 201 5.57 -5.42 24.11
CA VAL A 201 5.09 -5.63 22.73
C VAL A 201 3.94 -6.62 22.69
N LEU A 202 2.88 -6.23 21.99
CA LEU A 202 1.72 -7.08 21.69
C LEU A 202 1.59 -7.26 20.18
N ARG A 203 1.68 -8.50 19.68
CA ARG A 203 1.58 -8.84 18.26
C ARG A 203 0.82 -10.15 18.06
N THR A 204 0.51 -10.46 16.81
CA THR A 204 -0.15 -11.70 16.39
C THR A 204 0.72 -12.45 15.40
N HIS A 205 0.76 -13.77 15.52
CA HIS A 205 1.41 -14.68 14.59
C HIS A 205 0.69 -14.68 13.22
N SER A 206 1.38 -15.13 12.17
CA SER A 206 0.85 -15.15 10.80
C SER A 206 -0.42 -15.99 10.62
N THR A 207 -0.65 -16.97 11.50
CA THR A 207 -1.81 -17.88 11.48
C THR A 207 -2.78 -17.64 12.63
N HIS A 208 -2.76 -16.45 13.25
CA HIS A 208 -3.75 -16.07 14.27
C HIS A 208 -5.15 -16.06 13.64
N PRO A 209 -6.12 -16.85 14.16
CA PRO A 209 -7.51 -16.81 13.72
C PRO A 209 -8.19 -15.49 14.09
N ASP A 210 -8.94 -14.89 13.17
CA ASP A 210 -9.59 -13.59 13.38
C ASP A 210 -10.69 -13.63 14.46
N ASP A 211 -11.30 -14.80 14.68
CA ASP A 211 -12.36 -15.04 15.67
C ASP A 211 -11.82 -15.16 17.10
N GLU A 212 -10.53 -15.46 17.28
CA GLU A 212 -9.92 -15.68 18.59
C GLU A 212 -9.94 -14.41 19.47
N ASP A 213 -9.80 -13.23 18.87
CA ASP A 213 -9.77 -11.95 19.59
C ASP A 213 -11.13 -11.50 20.15
N ASN A 214 -12.22 -12.06 19.59
CA ASN A 214 -13.60 -11.86 20.05
C ASN A 214 -14.10 -13.03 20.92
N GLY A 215 -13.37 -14.15 20.91
CA GLY A 215 -13.70 -15.34 21.67
C GLY A 215 -13.25 -15.30 23.14
N PRO A 216 -13.62 -16.32 23.92
CA PRO A 216 -13.24 -16.43 25.34
C PRO A 216 -11.74 -16.66 25.55
N TYR A 217 -11.04 -17.24 24.56
CA TYR A 217 -9.63 -17.62 24.66
C TYR A 217 -8.64 -16.52 24.24
N LYS A 218 -9.10 -15.27 24.13
CA LYS A 218 -8.34 -14.09 23.66
C LYS A 218 -6.94 -13.92 24.28
N TRP A 219 -6.78 -14.25 25.56
CA TRP A 219 -5.53 -14.04 26.31
C TRP A 219 -4.79 -15.36 26.60
N ILE A 220 -5.41 -16.50 26.31
CA ILE A 220 -4.83 -17.83 26.45
C ILE A 220 -4.92 -18.54 25.11
N SER A 221 -4.10 -18.08 24.16
CA SER A 221 -4.23 -18.48 22.76
C SER A 221 -4.01 -20.00 22.60
N PRO A 222 -5.01 -20.77 22.16
CA PRO A 222 -4.88 -22.22 22.03
C PRO A 222 -3.77 -22.59 21.05
N GLY A 223 -3.70 -21.88 19.91
CA GLY A 223 -2.69 -22.07 18.88
C GLY A 223 -1.34 -21.39 19.15
N ASP A 224 -1.13 -20.81 20.33
CA ASP A 224 0.10 -20.06 20.67
C ASP A 224 0.39 -18.92 19.68
N THR A 225 -0.67 -18.24 19.24
CA THR A 225 -0.61 -17.27 18.13
C THR A 225 -0.46 -15.84 18.61
N LYS A 226 -0.84 -15.52 19.85
CA LYS A 226 -0.76 -14.16 20.38
C LYS A 226 0.58 -13.94 21.07
N VAL A 227 1.40 -13.06 20.51
CA VAL A 227 2.74 -12.75 21.01
C VAL A 227 2.64 -11.64 22.05
N ILE A 228 2.97 -11.98 23.30
CA ILE A 228 2.95 -11.06 24.44
C ILE A 228 4.36 -11.03 25.01
N ILE A 229 5.01 -9.87 24.90
CA ILE A 229 6.28 -9.57 25.55
C ILE A 229 6.00 -8.50 26.60
N GLU A 230 6.25 -8.82 27.86
CA GLU A 230 6.08 -7.90 28.99
C GLU A 230 7.39 -7.75 29.76
N HIS A 231 7.85 -6.51 29.94
CA HIS A 231 9.05 -6.18 30.71
C HIS A 231 10.28 -7.02 30.28
N GLY A 232 10.44 -7.21 28.97
CA GLY A 232 11.52 -8.01 28.38
C GLY A 232 11.28 -9.52 28.38
N GLU A 233 10.18 -10.03 28.92
CA GLU A 233 9.88 -11.46 29.00
C GLU A 233 8.84 -11.90 27.94
N LEU A 234 9.17 -12.92 27.15
CA LEU A 234 8.24 -13.55 26.21
C LEU A 234 7.31 -14.53 26.92
N LEU A 235 6.09 -14.08 27.25
CA LEU A 235 5.12 -14.86 28.01
C LEU A 235 4.37 -15.87 27.15
N SER A 236 3.95 -15.49 25.95
CA SER A 236 3.18 -16.34 25.04
C SER A 236 3.41 -15.96 23.58
N GLY A 237 3.11 -16.89 22.67
CA GLY A 237 3.12 -16.67 21.24
C GLY A 237 4.36 -17.17 20.50
N ILE A 238 4.16 -17.58 19.25
CA ILE A 238 5.23 -18.00 18.32
C ILE A 238 5.77 -16.79 17.55
N ILE A 239 7.08 -16.59 17.61
CA ILE A 239 7.74 -15.48 16.93
C ILE A 239 7.87 -15.77 15.43
N CYS A 240 7.46 -14.79 14.60
CA CYS A 240 7.58 -14.85 13.14
C CYS A 240 7.95 -13.48 12.56
N SER A 241 7.93 -13.35 11.23
CA SER A 241 8.16 -12.07 10.53
C SER A 241 7.26 -10.92 11.00
N ARG A 242 6.05 -11.21 11.52
CA ARG A 242 5.15 -10.20 12.12
C ARG A 242 5.60 -9.68 13.49
N THR A 243 6.65 -10.25 14.07
CA THR A 243 7.22 -9.84 15.36
C THR A 243 8.66 -9.34 15.21
N ILE A 244 9.51 -10.06 14.46
CA ILE A 244 10.95 -9.73 14.27
C ILE A 244 11.34 -9.42 12.81
N GLY A 245 10.35 -9.22 11.95
CA GLY A 245 10.57 -8.72 10.59
C GLY A 245 10.52 -7.19 10.52
N ARG A 246 10.31 -6.68 9.31
CA ARG A 246 10.41 -5.25 8.92
C ARG A 246 9.10 -4.44 9.09
N SER A 247 8.11 -4.99 9.79
CA SER A 247 6.81 -4.34 9.90
C SER A 247 6.82 -3.27 11.00
N ALA A 248 6.01 -2.22 10.84
CA ALA A 248 5.83 -1.20 11.89
C ALA A 248 5.25 -1.82 13.17
N GLY A 249 5.76 -1.38 14.33
CA GLY A 249 5.35 -1.88 15.65
C GLY A 249 5.89 -3.27 16.01
N ASN A 250 6.80 -3.83 15.20
CA ASN A 250 7.51 -5.06 15.54
C ASN A 250 8.50 -4.85 16.70
N LEU A 251 8.95 -5.95 17.31
CA LEU A 251 9.87 -5.93 18.45
C LEU A 251 11.15 -5.16 18.15
N LEU A 252 11.73 -5.34 16.95
CA LEU A 252 12.93 -4.61 16.54
C LEU A 252 12.67 -3.10 16.42
N HIS A 253 11.48 -2.70 15.97
CA HIS A 253 11.09 -1.29 15.92
C HIS A 253 11.01 -0.70 17.32
N VAL A 254 10.36 -1.42 18.23
CA VAL A 254 10.14 -1.02 19.62
C VAL A 254 11.47 -0.87 20.36
N VAL A 255 12.37 -1.85 20.22
CA VAL A 255 13.71 -1.81 20.84
C VAL A 255 14.51 -0.61 20.35
N THR A 256 14.53 -0.34 19.03
CA THR A 256 15.25 0.83 18.49
C THR A 256 14.70 2.14 19.02
N LEU A 257 13.37 2.27 19.10
CA LEU A 257 12.74 3.48 19.62
C LEU A 257 12.95 3.62 21.13
N GLU A 258 12.73 2.58 21.94
CA GLU A 258 12.80 2.69 23.41
C GLU A 258 14.22 2.75 23.97
N LEU A 259 15.10 1.86 23.52
CA LEU A 259 16.43 1.63 24.10
C LEU A 259 17.56 2.23 23.27
N GLY A 260 17.27 2.72 22.07
CA GLY A 260 18.23 3.33 21.17
C GLY A 260 18.85 2.34 20.17
N TRP A 261 19.62 2.90 19.24
CA TRP A 261 20.14 2.18 18.08
C TRP A 261 21.31 1.24 18.40
N GLU A 262 22.14 1.55 19.40
CA GLU A 262 23.27 0.68 19.81
C GLU A 262 22.77 -0.64 20.39
N VAL A 263 21.84 -0.57 21.34
CA VAL A 263 21.22 -1.73 21.96
C VAL A 263 20.47 -2.56 20.92
N ALA A 264 19.76 -1.89 20.00
CA ALA A 264 19.11 -2.57 18.89
C ALA A 264 20.12 -3.33 18.01
N ALA A 265 21.25 -2.72 17.63
CA ALA A 265 22.26 -3.40 16.81
C ALA A 265 22.84 -4.65 17.49
N HIS A 266 23.08 -4.59 18.81
CA HIS A 266 23.47 -5.77 19.59
C HIS A 266 22.37 -6.82 19.61
N PHE A 267 21.11 -6.42 19.77
CA PHE A 267 19.97 -7.32 19.75
C PHE A 267 19.85 -8.12 18.44
N TYR A 268 20.05 -7.49 17.28
CA TYR A 268 20.13 -8.20 16.00
C TYR A 268 21.21 -9.29 16.01
N SER A 269 22.40 -8.95 16.50
CA SER A 269 23.52 -9.89 16.58
C SER A 269 23.22 -11.04 17.53
N HIS A 270 22.67 -10.77 18.71
CA HIS A 270 22.40 -11.79 19.72
C HIS A 270 21.32 -12.78 19.28
N ILE A 271 20.27 -12.32 18.59
CA ILE A 271 19.28 -13.21 18.00
C ILE A 271 19.97 -14.17 17.03
N GLN A 272 20.80 -13.64 16.12
CA GLN A 272 21.46 -14.46 15.11
C GLN A 272 22.45 -15.45 15.73
N THR A 273 23.29 -15.04 16.69
CA THR A 273 24.29 -15.95 17.26
C THR A 273 23.63 -17.12 18.00
N VAL A 274 22.67 -16.83 18.88
CA VAL A 274 22.00 -17.86 19.70
C VAL A 274 21.13 -18.77 18.84
N VAL A 275 20.34 -18.19 17.94
CA VAL A 275 19.40 -18.97 17.12
C VAL A 275 20.13 -19.79 16.07
N ASN A 276 21.19 -19.26 15.43
CA ASN A 276 21.95 -20.05 14.47
C ASN A 276 22.73 -21.17 15.19
N ALA A 277 23.23 -20.93 16.40
CA ALA A 277 23.81 -21.99 17.22
C ALA A 277 22.77 -23.06 17.56
N TRP A 278 21.53 -22.66 17.91
CA TRP A 278 20.41 -23.57 18.14
C TRP A 278 20.09 -24.41 16.89
N LEU A 279 19.94 -23.73 15.74
CA LEU A 279 19.64 -24.33 14.44
C LEU A 279 20.70 -25.33 13.99
N LEU A 280 21.98 -25.08 14.30
CA LEU A 280 23.07 -25.98 13.92
C LEU A 280 22.90 -27.40 14.49
N ALA A 281 22.29 -27.56 15.67
CA ALA A 281 22.01 -28.89 16.21
C ALA A 281 20.65 -29.44 15.82
N GLU A 282 19.63 -28.59 15.66
CA GLU A 282 18.28 -29.05 15.27
C GLU A 282 18.25 -29.48 13.80
N GLY A 283 18.93 -28.71 12.93
CA GLY A 283 18.87 -28.86 11.49
C GLY A 283 17.57 -28.34 10.87
N HIS A 284 17.65 -27.89 9.62
CA HIS A 284 16.47 -27.61 8.79
C HIS A 284 16.82 -27.90 7.34
N THR A 285 15.88 -28.48 6.60
CA THR A 285 16.07 -28.88 5.20
C THR A 285 14.75 -28.72 4.46
N ILE A 286 14.80 -28.76 3.13
CA ILE A 286 13.61 -28.91 2.29
C ILE A 286 13.91 -30.00 1.26
N GLY A 287 13.00 -30.94 1.10
CA GLY A 287 13.13 -32.02 0.13
C GLY A 287 11.95 -32.07 -0.83
N ILE A 288 12.03 -32.99 -1.79
CA ILE A 288 10.90 -33.28 -2.68
C ILE A 288 9.67 -33.76 -1.90
N GLY A 289 9.86 -34.47 -0.77
CA GLY A 289 8.77 -34.93 0.08
C GLY A 289 7.92 -33.80 0.68
N ASP A 290 8.47 -32.59 0.83
CA ASP A 290 7.72 -31.42 1.30
C ASP A 290 6.77 -30.85 0.24
N THR A 291 6.88 -31.33 -1.00
CA THR A 291 6.06 -30.88 -2.14
C THR A 291 4.96 -31.87 -2.52
N ILE A 292 4.97 -33.06 -1.93
CA ILE A 292 4.01 -34.13 -2.26
C ILE A 292 2.74 -33.95 -1.43
N ALA A 293 1.60 -33.85 -2.09
CA ALA A 293 0.29 -33.91 -1.45
C ALA A 293 -0.16 -35.36 -1.24
N ASP A 294 -1.06 -35.58 -0.28
CA ASP A 294 -1.74 -36.85 -0.10
C ASP A 294 -2.66 -37.18 -1.29
N GLN A 295 -2.88 -38.48 -1.52
CA GLN A 295 -3.66 -38.94 -2.67
C GLN A 295 -5.11 -38.43 -2.65
N ALA A 296 -5.69 -38.21 -1.48
CA ALA A 296 -7.05 -37.67 -1.37
C ALA A 296 -7.10 -36.22 -1.84
N THR A 297 -6.16 -35.37 -1.39
CA THR A 297 -6.02 -34.00 -1.89
C THR A 297 -5.68 -33.96 -3.38
N TYR A 298 -4.85 -34.88 -3.90
CA TYR A 298 -4.58 -34.94 -5.34
C TYR A 298 -5.85 -35.21 -6.16
N ARG A 299 -6.75 -36.10 -5.67
CA ARG A 299 -8.05 -36.34 -6.28
C ARG A 299 -8.95 -35.11 -6.23
N ASP A 300 -9.00 -34.42 -5.09
CA ASP A 300 -9.76 -33.16 -4.92
C ASP A 300 -9.27 -32.05 -5.89
N ILE A 301 -7.95 -31.92 -6.04
CA ILE A 301 -7.33 -30.99 -6.99
C ILE A 301 -7.75 -31.31 -8.43
N GLN A 302 -7.62 -32.57 -8.84
CA GLN A 302 -7.99 -33.02 -10.20
C GLN A 302 -9.49 -32.84 -10.47
N GLU A 303 -10.34 -33.16 -9.50
CA GLU A 303 -11.79 -32.95 -9.63
C GLU A 303 -12.15 -31.47 -9.74
N THR A 304 -11.50 -30.61 -8.95
CA THR A 304 -11.70 -29.16 -9.00
C THR A 304 -11.26 -28.57 -10.34
N ILE A 305 -10.11 -28.98 -10.88
CA ILE A 305 -9.62 -28.55 -12.19
C ILE A 305 -10.55 -29.04 -13.30
N ARG A 306 -10.96 -30.31 -13.27
CA ARG A 306 -11.89 -30.88 -14.24
C ARG A 306 -13.23 -30.13 -14.24
N LYS A 307 -13.77 -29.82 -13.06
CA LYS A 307 -15.00 -29.02 -12.92
C LYS A 307 -14.82 -27.63 -13.54
N ALA A 308 -13.71 -26.95 -13.25
CA ALA A 308 -13.43 -25.65 -13.84
C ALA A 308 -13.30 -25.69 -15.37
N LYS A 309 -12.67 -26.74 -15.93
CA LYS A 309 -12.61 -26.94 -17.39
C LYS A 309 -14.00 -27.12 -18.00
N LEU A 310 -14.87 -27.90 -17.36
CA LEU A 310 -16.27 -28.07 -17.81
C LEU A 310 -17.03 -26.73 -17.75
N ASP A 311 -16.90 -25.98 -16.66
CA ASP A 311 -17.51 -24.65 -16.53
C ASP A 311 -17.04 -23.70 -17.66
N VAL A 312 -15.75 -23.77 -18.08
CA VAL A 312 -15.25 -22.98 -19.23
C VAL A 312 -15.86 -23.46 -20.55
N VAL A 313 -16.00 -24.77 -20.77
CA VAL A 313 -16.64 -25.32 -21.97
C VAL A 313 -18.10 -24.85 -22.07
N GLU A 314 -18.86 -24.89 -20.97
CA GLU A 314 -20.23 -24.37 -20.93
C GLU A 314 -20.30 -22.88 -21.29
N VAL A 315 -19.33 -22.07 -20.85
CA VAL A 315 -19.26 -20.64 -21.20
C VAL A 315 -18.90 -20.45 -22.67
N ILE A 316 -18.06 -21.32 -23.24
CA ILE A 316 -17.73 -21.33 -24.68
C ILE A 316 -18.98 -21.69 -25.50
N GLU A 317 -19.72 -22.73 -25.11
CA GLU A 317 -20.96 -23.14 -25.79
C GLU A 317 -22.02 -22.03 -25.74
N LYS A 318 -22.22 -21.41 -24.58
CA LYS A 318 -23.11 -20.24 -24.44
C LYS A 318 -22.70 -19.07 -25.32
N ALA A 319 -21.39 -18.85 -25.48
CA ALA A 319 -20.88 -17.80 -26.36
C ALA A 319 -21.05 -18.13 -27.85
N HIS A 320 -20.94 -19.40 -28.24
CA HIS A 320 -21.18 -19.84 -29.62
C HIS A 320 -22.65 -19.87 -30.01
N ASN A 321 -23.55 -20.13 -29.05
CA ASN A 321 -25.00 -20.15 -29.26
C ASN A 321 -25.64 -18.75 -29.11
N ASP A 322 -24.83 -17.67 -29.01
CA ASP A 322 -25.28 -16.29 -28.76
C ASP A 322 -26.16 -16.10 -27.50
N GLU A 323 -26.08 -17.04 -26.55
CA GLU A 323 -26.79 -16.99 -25.26
C GLU A 323 -26.05 -16.11 -24.23
N LEU A 324 -24.77 -15.81 -24.47
CA LEU A 324 -23.97 -14.99 -23.57
C LEU A 324 -24.31 -13.50 -23.77
N GLU A 325 -24.90 -12.89 -22.75
CA GLU A 325 -25.14 -11.45 -22.78
C GLU A 325 -23.86 -10.66 -22.44
N PRO A 326 -23.56 -9.59 -23.19
CA PRO A 326 -22.44 -8.71 -22.86
C PRO A 326 -22.72 -7.99 -21.54
N THR A 327 -21.75 -8.07 -20.62
CA THR A 327 -21.81 -7.27 -19.39
C THR A 327 -21.78 -5.77 -19.72
N PRO A 328 -22.49 -4.92 -18.96
CA PRO A 328 -22.60 -3.50 -19.27
C PRO A 328 -21.26 -2.82 -19.52
N GLY A 329 -21.11 -2.22 -20.71
CA GLY A 329 -19.92 -1.50 -21.15
C GLY A 329 -18.72 -2.36 -21.60
N ASN A 330 -18.84 -3.68 -21.52
CA ASN A 330 -17.89 -4.63 -22.11
C ASN A 330 -18.41 -5.13 -23.45
N THR A 331 -17.50 -5.43 -24.36
CA THR A 331 -17.84 -6.23 -25.54
C THR A 331 -18.21 -7.65 -25.12
N LEU A 332 -18.92 -8.37 -25.98
CA LEU A 332 -19.21 -9.80 -25.78
C LEU A 332 -17.91 -10.59 -25.51
N ARG A 333 -16.88 -10.34 -26.32
CA ARG A 333 -15.56 -10.96 -26.17
C ARG A 333 -14.85 -10.63 -24.85
N GLN A 334 -14.93 -9.38 -24.39
CA GLN A 334 -14.38 -9.00 -23.08
C GLN A 334 -15.14 -9.66 -21.94
N THR A 335 -16.47 -9.75 -22.05
CA THR A 335 -17.31 -10.42 -21.06
C THR A 335 -16.95 -11.90 -20.95
N PHE A 336 -16.81 -12.56 -22.10
CA PHE A 336 -16.34 -13.92 -22.21
C PHE A 336 -14.97 -14.09 -21.52
N GLU A 337 -13.97 -13.29 -21.91
CA GLU A 337 -12.62 -13.37 -21.33
C GLU A 337 -12.60 -13.10 -19.82
N ASN A 338 -13.39 -12.15 -19.33
CA ASN A 338 -13.50 -11.86 -17.89
C ASN A 338 -14.10 -13.04 -17.13
N MET A 339 -15.15 -13.66 -17.68
CA MET A 339 -15.81 -14.80 -17.05
C MET A 339 -14.88 -16.02 -16.98
N VAL A 340 -14.17 -16.32 -18.07
CA VAL A 340 -13.21 -17.42 -18.13
C VAL A 340 -12.04 -17.19 -17.17
N ASN A 341 -11.44 -15.98 -17.16
CA ASN A 341 -10.35 -15.67 -16.22
C ASN A 341 -10.79 -15.79 -14.76
N ARG A 342 -12.03 -15.41 -14.42
CA ARG A 342 -12.56 -15.58 -13.07
C ARG A 342 -12.63 -17.06 -12.67
N ILE A 343 -13.22 -17.90 -13.52
CA ILE A 343 -13.35 -19.35 -13.28
C ILE A 343 -11.97 -19.99 -13.06
N LEU A 344 -11.00 -19.68 -13.92
CA LEU A 344 -9.66 -20.27 -13.85
C LEU A 344 -8.85 -19.79 -12.62
N ASN A 345 -9.00 -18.53 -12.23
CA ASN A 345 -8.37 -18.02 -11.01
C ASN A 345 -9.01 -18.60 -9.75
N ASP A 346 -10.34 -18.69 -9.71
CA ASP A 346 -11.06 -19.32 -8.59
C ASP A 346 -10.67 -20.79 -8.45
N ALA A 347 -10.50 -21.51 -9.56
CA ALA A 347 -10.03 -22.89 -9.56
C ALA A 347 -8.62 -23.01 -8.95
N ARG A 348 -7.68 -22.18 -9.42
CA ARG A 348 -6.33 -22.12 -8.87
C ARG A 348 -6.35 -21.86 -7.37
N ASP A 349 -7.07 -20.85 -6.91
CA ASP A 349 -7.10 -20.46 -5.50
C ASP A 349 -7.74 -21.53 -4.61
N ARG A 350 -8.79 -22.23 -5.09
CA ARG A 350 -9.38 -23.38 -4.38
C ARG A 350 -8.40 -24.55 -4.27
N THR A 351 -7.76 -24.93 -5.37
CA THR A 351 -6.76 -26.02 -5.36
C THR A 351 -5.58 -25.69 -4.46
N GLY A 352 -5.11 -24.44 -4.46
CA GLY A 352 -4.09 -23.94 -3.55
C GLY A 352 -4.50 -23.96 -2.09
N GLY A 353 -5.75 -23.60 -1.79
CA GLY A 353 -6.33 -23.68 -0.44
C GLY A 353 -6.45 -25.13 0.06
N SER A 354 -6.85 -26.08 -0.79
CA SER A 354 -6.86 -27.50 -0.44
C SER A 354 -5.45 -28.03 -0.18
N ALA A 355 -4.48 -27.74 -1.06
CA ALA A 355 -3.08 -28.14 -0.88
C ALA A 355 -2.47 -27.58 0.41
N GLN A 356 -2.72 -26.32 0.76
CA GLN A 356 -2.19 -25.75 2.01
C GLN A 356 -2.76 -26.38 3.27
N ARG A 357 -4.03 -26.80 3.24
CA ARG A 357 -4.70 -27.45 4.37
C ARG A 357 -4.20 -28.88 4.57
N SER A 358 -3.84 -29.58 3.50
CA SER A 358 -3.34 -30.95 3.60
C SER A 358 -1.91 -31.05 4.12
N LEU A 359 -1.09 -30.00 3.95
CA LEU A 359 0.27 -29.98 4.46
C LEU A 359 0.32 -30.11 5.99
N SER A 360 1.10 -31.09 6.46
CA SER A 360 1.37 -31.31 7.88
C SER A 360 2.08 -30.11 8.52
N GLU A 361 2.07 -30.04 9.86
CA GLU A 361 2.83 -29.02 10.59
C GLU A 361 4.35 -29.19 10.47
N TYR A 362 4.80 -30.44 10.29
CA TYR A 362 6.21 -30.82 10.12
C TYR A 362 6.75 -30.55 8.71
N ASN A 363 5.90 -30.17 7.76
CA ASN A 363 6.33 -29.86 6.41
C ASN A 363 7.26 -28.63 6.41
N ASN A 364 8.46 -28.78 5.86
CA ASN A 364 9.49 -27.75 5.91
C ASN A 364 9.16 -26.56 5.02
N PHE A 365 8.49 -26.80 3.89
CA PHE A 365 8.06 -25.72 3.01
C PHE A 365 7.01 -24.84 3.67
N LYS A 366 6.02 -25.46 4.34
CA LYS A 366 5.06 -24.77 5.18
C LYS A 366 5.76 -24.02 6.32
N ALA A 367 6.80 -24.61 6.92
CA ALA A 367 7.52 -23.99 8.02
C ALA A 367 8.16 -22.64 7.64
N MET A 368 8.79 -22.57 6.45
CA MET A 368 9.37 -21.34 5.91
C MET A 368 8.31 -20.28 5.58
N VAL A 369 7.21 -20.68 4.93
CA VAL A 369 6.13 -19.75 4.55
C VAL A 369 5.41 -19.18 5.78
N VAL A 370 5.18 -20.00 6.82
CA VAL A 370 4.57 -19.54 8.07
C VAL A 370 5.51 -18.63 8.86
N ALA A 371 6.83 -18.92 8.88
CA ALA A 371 7.82 -17.99 9.45
C ALA A 371 7.86 -16.65 8.69
N GLY A 372 7.64 -16.71 7.37
CA GLY A 372 7.80 -15.59 6.46
C GLY A 372 9.25 -15.34 6.07
N SER A 373 10.09 -16.39 6.06
CA SER A 373 11.50 -16.33 5.67
C SER A 373 11.68 -16.37 4.16
N LYS A 374 11.07 -17.37 3.50
CA LYS A 374 11.08 -17.50 2.04
C LYS A 374 9.81 -18.20 1.55
N GLY A 375 9.36 -17.79 0.37
CA GLY A 375 8.15 -18.32 -0.27
C GLY A 375 6.85 -17.68 0.25
N SER A 376 5.78 -17.95 -0.46
CA SER A 376 4.44 -17.49 -0.18
C SER A 376 3.43 -18.63 -0.30
N LYS A 377 2.21 -18.36 0.15
CA LYS A 377 1.04 -19.24 -0.05
C LYS A 377 0.84 -19.62 -1.53
N ILE A 378 1.10 -18.70 -2.46
CA ILE A 378 1.02 -18.94 -3.90
C ILE A 378 2.11 -19.93 -4.35
N ASN A 379 3.33 -19.82 -3.84
CA ASN A 379 4.41 -20.75 -4.23
C ASN A 379 4.09 -22.19 -3.82
N ILE A 380 3.49 -22.39 -2.64
CA ILE A 380 2.98 -23.71 -2.24
C ILE A 380 1.93 -24.21 -3.25
N SER A 381 0.99 -23.36 -3.63
CA SER A 381 -0.04 -23.72 -4.62
C SER A 381 0.55 -24.12 -5.96
N GLN A 382 1.56 -23.40 -6.47
CA GLN A 382 2.15 -23.65 -7.79
C GLN A 382 3.04 -24.90 -7.82
N VAL A 383 3.76 -25.15 -6.72
CA VAL A 383 4.64 -26.32 -6.62
C VAL A 383 3.84 -27.61 -6.42
N ILE A 384 2.76 -27.57 -5.62
CA ILE A 384 1.99 -28.75 -5.22
C ILE A 384 0.76 -28.98 -6.12
N ALA A 385 -0.05 -27.94 -6.35
CA ALA A 385 -1.39 -28.07 -6.93
C ALA A 385 -1.45 -27.78 -8.43
N CYS A 386 -1.40 -26.51 -8.83
CA CYS A 386 -1.37 -26.09 -10.24
C CYS A 386 -0.68 -24.73 -10.37
N VAL A 387 0.03 -24.49 -11.47
CA VAL A 387 0.69 -23.20 -11.74
C VAL A 387 -0.35 -22.12 -12.08
N GLY A 388 -1.38 -22.47 -12.85
CA GLY A 388 -2.50 -21.59 -13.20
C GLY A 388 -2.34 -20.84 -14.53
N GLN A 389 -3.20 -19.84 -14.75
CA GLN A 389 -3.28 -19.08 -16.01
C GLN A 389 -2.06 -18.18 -16.24
N GLN A 390 -1.42 -18.31 -17.41
CA GLN A 390 -0.36 -17.41 -17.87
C GLN A 390 -0.95 -16.24 -18.65
N ASN A 391 -0.51 -15.03 -18.34
CA ASN A 391 -1.01 -13.80 -18.96
C ASN A 391 0.12 -13.01 -19.61
N VAL A 392 -0.19 -12.34 -20.72
CA VAL A 392 0.67 -11.39 -21.44
C VAL A 392 -0.13 -10.11 -21.64
N GLU A 393 0.42 -8.96 -21.24
CA GLU A 393 -0.28 -7.66 -21.27
C GLU A 393 -1.65 -7.67 -20.55
N GLY A 394 -1.77 -8.48 -19.49
CA GLY A 394 -3.01 -8.62 -18.70
C GLY A 394 -4.11 -9.46 -19.35
N LYS A 395 -3.89 -10.03 -20.54
CA LYS A 395 -4.81 -10.96 -21.23
C LYS A 395 -4.23 -12.37 -21.20
N ARG A 396 -5.09 -13.37 -21.41
CA ARG A 396 -4.64 -14.74 -21.74
C ARG A 396 -3.80 -14.72 -23.02
N ILE A 397 -3.03 -15.78 -23.27
CA ILE A 397 -2.09 -15.84 -24.39
C ILE A 397 -2.77 -15.41 -25.71
N PRO A 398 -2.27 -14.36 -26.38
CA PRO A 398 -2.86 -13.87 -27.62
C PRO A 398 -2.66 -14.88 -28.75
N PHE A 399 -3.50 -14.80 -29.78
CA PHE A 399 -3.30 -15.59 -30.99
C PHE A 399 -2.14 -15.02 -31.81
N GLY A 400 -0.93 -15.56 -31.58
CA GLY A 400 0.27 -15.18 -32.35
C GLY A 400 0.28 -15.73 -33.78
N PHE A 401 -0.41 -16.86 -34.02
CA PHE A 401 -0.65 -17.39 -35.37
C PHE A 401 -2.07 -17.05 -35.83
N ARG A 402 -2.37 -17.32 -37.10
CA ARG A 402 -3.71 -17.13 -37.69
C ARG A 402 -4.77 -17.88 -36.88
N HIS A 403 -5.51 -17.15 -36.04
CA HIS A 403 -6.59 -17.63 -35.17
C HIS A 403 -6.18 -18.75 -34.19
N ARG A 404 -4.92 -18.84 -33.77
CA ARG A 404 -4.45 -19.84 -32.80
C ARG A 404 -3.20 -19.39 -32.07
N THR A 405 -2.94 -19.96 -30.90
CA THR A 405 -1.80 -19.62 -30.04
C THR A 405 -0.52 -20.36 -30.45
N LEU A 406 -0.63 -21.65 -30.80
CA LEU A 406 0.45 -22.51 -31.31
C LEU A 406 -0.02 -23.29 -32.54
N PRO A 407 0.89 -23.79 -33.40
CA PRO A 407 0.53 -24.63 -34.55
C PRO A 407 -0.11 -25.97 -34.14
N HIS A 408 0.02 -26.38 -32.88
CA HIS A 408 -0.54 -27.61 -32.31
C HIS A 408 -2.04 -27.53 -31.98
N PHE A 409 -2.59 -26.32 -31.85
CA PHE A 409 -4.00 -26.12 -31.54
C PHE A 409 -4.83 -25.89 -32.81
N ILE A 410 -6.12 -26.23 -32.72
CA ILE A 410 -7.09 -25.91 -33.75
C ILE A 410 -7.30 -24.40 -33.83
N LYS A 411 -7.86 -23.94 -34.95
CA LYS A 411 -8.22 -22.52 -35.10
C LYS A 411 -9.42 -22.19 -34.22
N ASP A 412 -9.43 -20.96 -33.72
CA ASP A 412 -10.46 -20.38 -32.85
C ASP A 412 -10.69 -21.19 -31.56
N ASP A 413 -9.61 -21.82 -31.06
CA ASP A 413 -9.61 -22.49 -29.77
C ASP A 413 -9.49 -21.50 -28.61
N TYR A 414 -10.58 -21.32 -27.86
CA TYR A 414 -10.66 -20.47 -26.66
C TYR A 414 -10.57 -21.25 -25.34
N GLY A 415 -10.30 -22.56 -25.42
CA GLY A 415 -10.14 -23.44 -24.27
C GLY A 415 -8.99 -23.02 -23.36
N PRO A 416 -8.99 -23.50 -22.10
CA PRO A 416 -7.97 -23.14 -21.12
C PRO A 416 -6.56 -23.54 -21.56
N GLU A 417 -6.39 -24.76 -22.10
CA GLU A 417 -5.10 -25.31 -22.54
C GLU A 417 -4.49 -24.48 -23.69
N SER A 418 -5.29 -24.17 -24.71
CA SER A 418 -4.84 -23.38 -25.87
C SER A 418 -4.45 -21.96 -25.48
N LYS A 419 -5.10 -21.39 -24.46
CA LYS A 419 -4.91 -20.00 -24.01
C LYS A 419 -3.96 -19.83 -22.83
N GLY A 420 -3.16 -20.85 -22.50
CA GLY A 420 -2.08 -20.73 -21.52
C GLY A 420 -2.46 -21.01 -20.06
N PHE A 421 -3.54 -21.75 -19.82
CA PHE A 421 -3.79 -22.32 -18.50
C PHE A 421 -2.87 -23.52 -18.27
N VAL A 422 -2.07 -23.45 -17.22
CA VAL A 422 -1.18 -24.53 -16.81
C VAL A 422 -1.86 -25.32 -15.70
N GLU A 423 -2.34 -26.52 -16.03
CA GLU A 423 -3.03 -27.38 -15.07
C GLU A 423 -2.05 -28.14 -14.17
N ASN A 424 -0.86 -28.43 -14.69
CA ASN A 424 0.15 -29.17 -13.97
C ASN A 424 0.85 -28.30 -12.92
N SER A 425 1.34 -28.95 -11.86
CA SER A 425 2.23 -28.33 -10.88
C SER A 425 3.69 -28.48 -11.32
N TYR A 426 4.59 -27.72 -10.69
CA TYR A 426 6.03 -27.93 -10.93
C TYR A 426 6.50 -29.33 -10.54
N LEU A 427 5.84 -29.98 -9.58
CA LEU A 427 6.14 -31.36 -9.20
C LEU A 427 5.75 -32.36 -10.31
N ALA A 428 4.58 -32.18 -10.92
CA ALA A 428 4.11 -33.05 -12.00
C ALA A 428 4.91 -32.83 -13.31
N GLY A 429 5.43 -31.62 -13.51
CA GLY A 429 6.11 -31.21 -14.73
C GLY A 429 5.16 -30.59 -15.74
N LEU A 430 5.68 -29.68 -16.55
CA LEU A 430 4.91 -28.93 -17.55
C LEU A 430 4.92 -29.66 -18.89
N THR A 431 3.78 -29.68 -19.59
CA THR A 431 3.75 -30.10 -21.00
C THR A 431 4.50 -29.09 -21.88
N PRO A 432 4.96 -29.46 -23.08
CA PRO A 432 5.69 -28.54 -23.96
C PRO A 432 4.92 -27.24 -24.29
N SER A 433 3.59 -27.33 -24.42
CA SER A 433 2.74 -26.16 -24.66
C SER A 433 2.65 -25.24 -23.44
N GLU A 434 2.43 -25.81 -22.25
CA GLU A 434 2.42 -25.09 -20.97
C GLU A 434 3.76 -24.43 -20.69
N PHE A 435 4.87 -25.14 -20.94
CA PHE A 435 6.22 -24.61 -20.77
C PHE A 435 6.45 -23.36 -21.63
N PHE A 436 6.05 -23.40 -22.90
CA PHE A 436 6.22 -22.26 -23.80
C PHE A 436 5.35 -21.06 -23.40
N PHE A 437 4.09 -21.30 -23.01
CA PHE A 437 3.20 -20.24 -22.51
C PHE A 437 3.72 -19.64 -21.20
N HIS A 438 4.27 -20.46 -20.31
CA HIS A 438 4.90 -20.01 -19.09
C HIS A 438 6.14 -19.14 -19.38
N ALA A 439 6.96 -19.52 -20.36
CA ALA A 439 8.12 -18.74 -20.78
C ALA A 439 7.74 -17.38 -21.40
N MET A 440 6.63 -17.30 -22.14
CA MET A 440 6.13 -16.01 -22.68
C MET A 440 5.79 -15.01 -21.56
N GLY A 441 5.13 -15.48 -20.50
CA GLY A 441 4.73 -14.62 -19.37
C GLY A 441 5.91 -13.99 -18.61
N GLY A 442 7.12 -14.56 -18.70
CA GLY A 442 8.28 -14.10 -17.95
C GLY A 442 9.12 -12.95 -18.57
N ARG A 443 8.82 -12.49 -19.79
CA ARG A 443 9.72 -11.62 -20.60
C ARG A 443 9.28 -10.13 -20.68
N GLU A 444 8.93 -9.47 -19.58
CA GLU A 444 8.47 -8.06 -19.62
C GLU A 444 9.10 -7.17 -18.54
N GLY A 445 9.99 -6.20 -18.88
CA GLY A 445 10.26 -5.05 -17.99
C GLY A 445 11.46 -4.15 -18.34
N LEU A 446 11.30 -2.84 -18.08
CA LEU A 446 12.28 -1.74 -18.19
C LEU A 446 12.00 -0.70 -17.07
N ILE A 447 13.01 0.07 -16.63
CA ILE A 447 12.98 1.02 -15.47
C ILE A 447 13.51 2.42 -15.89
N ASP A 448 12.97 3.51 -15.30
CA ASP A 448 13.39 4.93 -15.44
C ASP A 448 13.56 5.60 -14.03
N THR A 449 14.34 6.69 -13.92
CA THR A 449 14.73 7.43 -12.66
C THR A 449 14.23 8.90 -12.65
N ALA A 450 14.03 9.54 -11.47
CA ALA A 450 13.49 10.93 -11.30
C ALA A 450 14.41 11.87 -10.47
N ALA A 451 14.19 13.21 -10.52
CA ALA A 451 15.08 14.26 -9.97
C ALA A 451 14.38 15.32 -9.06
N MET A 452 14.73 15.42 -7.76
CA MET A 452 14.34 16.52 -6.83
C MET A 452 15.43 16.80 -5.76
N GLU A 453 16.57 17.37 -6.15
CA GLU A 453 17.77 17.37 -5.29
C GLU A 453 17.89 18.55 -4.30
N SER A 454 17.35 19.74 -4.61
CA SER A 454 17.70 20.99 -3.92
C SER A 454 16.77 21.43 -2.77
N VAL A 455 15.78 20.62 -2.40
CA VAL A 455 14.79 20.99 -1.39
C VAL A 455 15.24 20.55 0.00
N MET A 456 15.32 21.48 0.96
CA MET A 456 15.80 21.25 2.32
C MET A 456 14.96 21.96 3.38
N VAL A 457 15.11 21.54 4.64
CA VAL A 457 14.52 22.22 5.81
C VAL A 457 15.46 23.32 6.30
N ASN A 458 14.95 24.54 6.41
CA ASN A 458 15.70 25.68 6.92
C ASN A 458 15.56 25.79 8.45
N TYR A 459 16.42 26.60 9.09
CA TYR A 459 16.42 26.81 10.56
C TYR A 459 15.15 27.45 11.12
N ASP A 460 14.38 28.15 10.29
CA ASP A 460 13.04 28.62 10.66
C ASP A 460 11.99 27.50 10.65
N GLY A 461 12.38 26.28 10.26
CA GLY A 461 11.61 25.05 10.08
C GLY A 461 10.71 25.05 8.84
N THR A 462 10.93 26.00 7.92
CA THR A 462 10.28 26.01 6.61
C THR A 462 11.03 25.12 5.62
N VAL A 463 10.35 24.66 4.55
CA VAL A 463 10.97 23.89 3.48
C VAL A 463 11.15 24.79 2.26
N ARG A 464 12.39 24.93 1.78
CA ARG A 464 12.73 25.82 0.67
C ARG A 464 13.59 25.11 -0.37
N ASN A 465 13.54 25.59 -1.61
CA ASN A 465 14.45 25.19 -2.67
C ASN A 465 15.74 26.05 -2.66
N SER A 466 16.66 25.78 -3.59
CA SER A 466 17.92 26.54 -3.75
C SER A 466 17.73 28.03 -4.05
N LEU A 467 16.57 28.44 -4.60
CA LEU A 467 16.23 29.84 -4.86
C LEU A 467 15.61 30.54 -3.64
N GLY A 468 15.47 29.84 -2.51
CA GLY A 468 14.82 30.33 -1.31
C GLY A 468 13.30 30.43 -1.43
N GLN A 469 12.70 29.85 -2.47
CA GLN A 469 11.25 29.80 -2.63
C GLN A 469 10.66 28.80 -1.63
N LEU A 470 9.63 29.22 -0.93
CA LEU A 470 8.91 28.41 0.06
C LEU A 470 8.09 27.32 -0.65
N VAL A 471 8.33 26.07 -0.29
CA VAL A 471 7.57 24.90 -0.74
C VAL A 471 6.53 24.50 0.31
N GLN A 472 6.94 24.41 1.58
CA GLN A 472 6.06 24.14 2.71
C GLN A 472 6.39 25.05 3.89
N LEU A 473 5.38 25.48 4.63
CA LEU A 473 5.57 26.27 5.86
C LEU A 473 6.21 25.44 6.99
N ARG A 474 5.87 24.15 7.04
CA ARG A 474 6.47 23.14 7.91
C ARG A 474 6.64 21.86 7.12
N TYR A 475 7.75 21.17 7.35
CA TYR A 475 7.98 19.87 6.73
C TYR A 475 6.83 18.91 7.05
N GLY A 476 6.23 18.28 6.03
CA GLY A 476 5.15 17.31 6.26
C GLY A 476 3.86 17.90 6.84
N GLU A 477 3.69 19.23 6.82
CA GLU A 477 2.59 19.97 7.47
C GLU A 477 2.51 19.84 9.01
N ASP A 478 3.37 19.02 9.63
CA ASP A 478 3.45 18.80 11.07
C ASP A 478 4.82 19.20 11.67
N GLY A 479 5.89 19.29 10.88
CA GLY A 479 7.25 19.60 11.33
C GLY A 479 7.98 18.42 11.97
N LEU A 480 7.55 17.18 11.71
CA LEU A 480 8.08 15.98 12.33
C LEU A 480 8.89 15.12 11.35
N ASP A 481 9.91 14.43 11.85
CA ASP A 481 10.72 13.50 11.07
C ASP A 481 9.98 12.16 10.91
N GLY A 482 9.87 11.69 9.67
CA GLY A 482 9.26 10.42 9.30
C GLY A 482 9.90 9.18 9.94
N MET A 483 11.10 9.28 10.54
CA MET A 483 11.72 8.19 11.30
C MET A 483 11.06 7.94 12.66
N TRP A 484 10.51 8.97 13.32
CA TRP A 484 10.04 8.89 14.71
C TRP A 484 8.53 8.70 14.86
N VAL A 485 7.80 8.73 13.75
CA VAL A 485 6.35 8.57 13.76
C VAL A 485 5.94 7.10 13.79
N GLU A 486 4.83 6.78 14.45
CA GLU A 486 4.29 5.42 14.53
C GLU A 486 2.79 5.42 14.17
N ASN A 487 2.31 4.27 13.71
CA ASN A 487 0.88 4.09 13.49
C ASN A 487 0.16 3.98 14.85
N GLN A 488 -0.78 4.89 15.11
CA GLN A 488 -1.60 4.93 16.31
C GLN A 488 -3.09 4.95 15.93
N SER A 489 -3.97 4.68 16.89
CA SER A 489 -5.42 4.71 16.69
C SER A 489 -6.04 5.82 17.53
N MET A 490 -6.79 6.71 16.89
CA MET A 490 -7.58 7.74 17.58
C MET A 490 -8.75 7.11 18.34
N PRO A 491 -8.77 7.18 19.69
CA PRO A 491 -9.81 6.54 20.49
C PRO A 491 -11.20 7.20 20.33
N SER A 492 -11.26 8.51 20.11
CA SER A 492 -12.51 9.29 20.03
C SER A 492 -13.27 9.15 18.69
N MET A 493 -12.65 8.56 17.67
CA MET A 493 -13.17 8.57 16.30
C MET A 493 -14.38 7.64 16.12
N LYS A 494 -14.17 6.33 16.35
CA LYS A 494 -15.12 5.24 16.05
C LYS A 494 -16.32 5.10 17.00
N PRO A 495 -16.23 5.36 18.31
CA PRO A 495 -17.35 5.13 19.22
C PRO A 495 -18.62 5.88 18.78
N THR A 496 -19.79 5.24 18.98
CA THR A 496 -21.10 5.91 18.86
C THR A 496 -21.22 7.01 19.92
N ASN A 497 -22.19 7.91 19.80
CA ASN A 497 -22.34 9.01 20.75
C ASN A 497 -22.51 8.50 22.20
N VAL A 498 -23.27 7.42 22.39
CA VAL A 498 -23.49 6.79 23.70
C VAL A 498 -22.20 6.17 24.26
N LEU A 499 -21.43 5.46 23.42
CA LEU A 499 -20.16 4.87 23.85
C LEU A 499 -19.11 5.94 24.13
N PHE A 500 -19.10 7.03 23.36
CA PHE A 500 -18.20 8.16 23.60
C PHE A 500 -18.52 8.86 24.94
N GLU A 501 -19.78 9.14 25.24
CA GLU A 501 -20.15 9.69 26.54
C GLU A 501 -19.76 8.73 27.68
N LYS A 502 -20.03 7.42 27.49
CA LYS A 502 -19.68 6.41 28.47
C LYS A 502 -18.17 6.27 28.70
N GLU A 503 -17.32 6.38 27.69
CA GLU A 503 -15.87 6.18 27.84
C GLU A 503 -15.11 7.44 28.28
N PHE A 504 -15.62 8.63 27.98
CA PHE A 504 -14.86 9.88 28.14
C PHE A 504 -15.45 10.85 29.19
N LYS A 505 -16.76 10.87 29.42
CA LYS A 505 -17.40 11.82 30.35
C LYS A 505 -17.25 11.36 31.80
N LEU A 506 -16.50 12.10 32.61
CA LEU A 506 -16.40 11.88 34.06
C LEU A 506 -17.57 12.60 34.76
N ASP A 507 -18.42 11.85 35.45
CA ASP A 507 -19.50 12.42 36.24
C ASP A 507 -19.10 12.46 37.71
N LEU A 508 -18.98 13.68 38.27
CA LEU A 508 -18.61 13.88 39.67
C LEU A 508 -19.79 13.71 40.64
N SER A 509 -21.02 13.61 40.14
CA SER A 509 -22.23 13.46 40.96
C SER A 509 -22.44 12.03 41.48
N ASP A 510 -21.96 11.02 40.75
CA ASP A 510 -22.09 9.60 41.15
C ASP A 510 -20.95 9.16 42.09
N GLU A 511 -21.17 9.38 43.39
CA GLU A 511 -20.27 8.97 44.46
C GLU A 511 -19.86 7.48 44.38
N LYS A 512 -20.77 6.59 43.98
CA LYS A 512 -20.47 5.14 43.93
C LYS A 512 -19.45 4.81 42.86
N SER A 513 -19.51 5.51 41.73
CA SER A 513 -18.53 5.36 40.65
C SER A 513 -17.19 5.98 41.04
N LEU A 514 -17.19 7.16 41.66
CA LEU A 514 -15.97 7.81 42.13
C LEU A 514 -15.20 6.96 43.16
N ARG A 515 -15.89 6.40 44.16
CA ARG A 515 -15.28 5.53 45.18
C ARG A 515 -14.66 4.24 44.62
N LYS A 516 -15.06 3.80 43.42
CA LYS A 516 -14.45 2.64 42.73
C LYS A 516 -13.19 3.02 41.96
N LEU A 517 -13.09 4.27 41.54
CA LEU A 517 -12.04 4.79 40.68
C LEU A 517 -10.90 5.40 41.49
N TYR A 518 -11.24 6.21 42.49
CA TYR A 518 -10.29 7.03 43.24
C TYR A 518 -10.19 6.62 44.72
N THR A 519 -9.07 6.93 45.35
CA THR A 519 -8.89 6.77 46.79
C THR A 519 -9.83 7.70 47.58
N GLU A 520 -10.15 7.35 48.83
CA GLU A 520 -11.10 8.11 49.64
C GLU A 520 -10.70 9.58 49.83
N ASN A 521 -9.40 9.86 49.91
CA ASN A 521 -8.87 11.23 50.02
C ASN A 521 -9.26 12.07 48.81
N VAL A 522 -9.03 11.55 47.59
CA VAL A 522 -9.38 12.24 46.35
C VAL A 522 -10.89 12.39 46.21
N VAL A 523 -11.67 11.38 46.60
CA VAL A 523 -13.15 11.48 46.57
C VAL A 523 -13.65 12.62 47.45
N ARG A 524 -13.10 12.79 48.66
CA ARG A 524 -13.48 13.89 49.56
C ARG A 524 -13.14 15.26 49.01
N GLU A 525 -12.04 15.40 48.27
CA GLU A 525 -11.65 16.65 47.61
C GLU A 525 -12.56 16.99 46.42
N LEU A 526 -12.99 15.97 45.66
CA LEU A 526 -13.86 16.15 44.50
C LEU A 526 -15.31 16.41 44.89
N GLN A 527 -15.78 15.80 45.98
CA GLN A 527 -17.15 15.96 46.46
C GLN A 527 -17.39 17.38 46.97
N GLY A 528 -18.22 18.13 46.25
CA GLY A 528 -18.61 19.50 46.61
C GLY A 528 -17.67 20.59 46.08
N SER A 529 -16.60 20.23 45.36
CA SER A 529 -15.74 21.21 44.70
C SER A 529 -16.37 21.72 43.40
N ALA A 530 -16.89 22.95 43.42
CA ALA A 530 -17.41 23.61 42.23
C ALA A 530 -16.33 23.86 41.16
N GLU A 531 -15.07 24.03 41.59
CA GLU A 531 -13.92 24.19 40.69
C GLU A 531 -13.62 22.89 39.93
N ALA A 532 -13.64 21.75 40.63
CA ALA A 532 -13.46 20.44 40.01
C ALA A 532 -14.54 20.15 38.97
N LEU A 533 -15.79 20.48 39.26
CA LEU A 533 -16.90 20.34 38.31
C LEU A 533 -16.67 21.17 37.05
N LYS A 534 -16.29 22.45 37.21
CA LYS A 534 -16.04 23.37 36.10
C LYS A 534 -14.91 22.88 35.18
N GLU A 535 -13.80 22.40 35.75
CA GLU A 535 -12.65 21.92 34.95
C GLU A 535 -12.97 20.61 34.21
N VAL A 536 -13.70 19.69 34.84
CA VAL A 536 -14.14 18.44 34.20
C VAL A 536 -15.15 18.69 33.09
N GLU A 537 -16.09 19.63 33.28
CA GLU A 537 -17.03 20.06 32.23
C GLU A 537 -16.31 20.73 31.05
N ALA A 538 -15.26 21.52 31.33
CA ALA A 538 -14.42 22.13 30.30
C ALA A 538 -13.61 21.08 29.51
N GLU A 539 -13.06 20.06 30.18
CA GLU A 539 -12.42 18.91 29.51
C GLU A 539 -13.41 18.21 28.57
N TRP A 540 -14.62 17.94 29.05
CA TRP A 540 -15.67 17.30 28.25
C TRP A 540 -16.06 18.12 27.00
N ALA A 541 -16.26 19.43 27.15
CA ALA A 541 -16.57 20.32 26.03
C ALA A 541 -15.45 20.32 24.97
N GLN A 542 -14.18 20.33 25.40
CA GLN A 542 -13.03 20.25 24.50
C GLN A 542 -12.97 18.92 23.75
N LEU A 543 -13.24 17.79 24.43
CA LEU A 543 -13.26 16.47 23.81
C LEU A 543 -14.38 16.34 22.77
N GLU A 544 -15.53 16.97 23.02
CA GLU A 544 -16.63 17.01 22.05
C GLU A 544 -16.28 17.84 20.81
N GLU A 545 -15.67 19.00 20.99
CA GLU A 545 -15.17 19.83 19.89
C GLU A 545 -14.10 19.12 19.06
N ASP A 546 -13.12 18.51 19.73
CA ASP A 546 -12.06 17.71 19.10
C ASP A 546 -12.64 16.57 18.27
N ARG A 547 -13.66 15.88 18.78
CA ARG A 547 -14.34 14.80 18.06
C ARG A 547 -15.07 15.31 16.82
N ARG A 548 -15.73 16.46 16.90
CA ARG A 548 -16.38 17.10 15.74
C ARG A 548 -15.35 17.50 14.69
N LEU A 549 -14.24 18.10 15.11
CA LEU A 549 -13.15 18.51 14.24
C LEU A 549 -12.47 17.32 13.57
N LEU A 550 -12.17 16.26 14.33
CA LEU A 550 -11.56 15.03 13.82
C LEU A 550 -12.43 14.36 12.75
N ARG A 551 -13.76 14.32 12.96
CA ARG A 551 -14.72 13.78 11.99
C ARG A 551 -14.87 14.65 10.73
N LYS A 552 -14.58 15.95 10.83
CA LYS A 552 -14.47 16.84 9.67
C LYS A 552 -13.18 16.62 8.89
N ILE A 553 -12.06 16.40 9.57
CA ILE A 553 -10.75 16.11 8.96
C ILE A 553 -10.75 14.74 8.28
N PHE A 554 -11.29 13.70 8.94
CA PHE A 554 -11.35 12.33 8.45
C PHE A 554 -12.79 11.88 8.19
N PRO A 555 -13.45 12.34 7.11
CA PRO A 555 -14.86 12.05 6.84
C PRO A 555 -15.16 10.56 6.64
N LYS A 556 -14.16 9.76 6.26
CA LYS A 556 -14.28 8.30 6.06
C LYS A 556 -14.32 7.50 7.37
N GLY A 557 -14.00 8.09 8.52
CA GLY A 557 -13.97 7.35 9.79
C GLY A 557 -12.69 6.54 10.02
N ASP A 558 -11.62 6.79 9.27
CA ASP A 558 -10.33 6.13 9.54
C ASP A 558 -9.78 6.62 10.89
N ALA A 559 -9.58 5.69 11.81
CA ALA A 559 -9.02 5.97 13.13
C ALA A 559 -7.50 5.84 13.14
N LYS A 560 -6.91 5.21 12.10
CA LYS A 560 -5.48 4.99 12.03
C LYS A 560 -4.80 6.29 11.59
N ILE A 561 -3.92 6.77 12.45
CA ILE A 561 -3.15 7.98 12.26
C ILE A 561 -1.66 7.68 12.41
N VAL A 562 -0.82 8.54 11.85
CA VAL A 562 0.64 8.44 11.97
C VAL A 562 1.10 9.62 12.79
N LEU A 563 1.54 9.36 14.02
CA LEU A 563 2.00 10.40 14.96
C LEU A 563 3.16 9.87 15.81
N PRO A 564 4.05 10.74 16.29
CA PRO A 564 5.15 10.36 17.16
C PRO A 564 4.63 9.93 18.53
N CYS A 565 5.49 9.35 19.34
CA CYS A 565 5.20 8.95 20.72
C CYS A 565 4.01 7.99 20.82
N ASN A 566 4.23 6.69 20.71
CA ASN A 566 3.16 5.71 20.92
C ASN A 566 2.64 5.74 22.36
N LEU A 567 1.54 6.47 22.57
CA LEU A 567 1.01 6.76 23.91
C LEU A 567 0.55 5.48 24.61
N GLN A 568 -0.04 4.53 23.87
CA GLN A 568 -0.49 3.26 24.44
C GLN A 568 0.68 2.46 25.02
N ARG A 569 1.81 2.44 24.30
CA ARG A 569 3.03 1.78 24.74
C ARG A 569 3.68 2.49 25.92
N MET A 570 3.76 3.82 25.89
CA MET A 570 4.30 4.61 27.01
C MET A 570 3.49 4.43 28.30
N ILE A 571 2.16 4.40 28.20
CA ILE A 571 1.29 4.13 29.36
C ILE A 571 1.53 2.71 29.89
N TRP A 572 1.68 1.73 29.00
CA TRP A 572 1.97 0.35 29.42
C TRP A 572 3.34 0.22 30.09
N ASN A 573 4.35 0.93 29.57
CA ASN A 573 5.67 1.02 30.20
C ASN A 573 5.56 1.64 31.60
N ALA A 574 4.81 2.75 31.76
CA ALA A 574 4.56 3.37 33.06
C ALA A 574 3.90 2.39 34.04
N GLN A 575 2.87 1.65 33.60
CA GLN A 575 2.21 0.63 34.43
C GLN A 575 3.17 -0.42 34.96
N LYS A 576 4.13 -0.85 34.13
CA LYS A 576 5.11 -1.89 34.51
C LYS A 576 6.24 -1.35 35.38
N ILE A 577 6.78 -0.17 35.06
CA ILE A 577 7.84 0.48 35.82
C ILE A 577 7.39 0.76 37.27
N PHE A 578 6.21 1.35 37.43
CA PHE A 578 5.65 1.71 38.74
C PHE A 578 4.81 0.59 39.39
N ARG A 579 4.77 -0.60 38.78
CA ARG A 579 4.04 -1.79 39.27
C ARG A 579 2.59 -1.47 39.65
N VAL A 580 1.90 -0.78 38.74
CA VAL A 580 0.53 -0.32 38.93
C VAL A 580 -0.43 -1.51 39.02
N GLU A 581 -1.13 -1.62 40.14
CA GLU A 581 -2.15 -2.64 40.34
C GLU A 581 -3.51 -2.17 39.78
N LEU A 582 -3.89 -2.67 38.61
CA LEU A 582 -5.14 -2.30 37.92
C LEU A 582 -6.43 -2.62 38.70
N ARG A 583 -6.34 -3.34 39.83
CA ARG A 583 -7.51 -3.64 40.68
C ARG A 583 -7.73 -2.60 41.77
N LYS A 584 -6.70 -1.86 42.17
CA LYS A 584 -6.78 -0.83 43.21
C LYS A 584 -7.29 0.50 42.62
N PRO A 585 -7.97 1.34 43.43
CA PRO A 585 -8.30 2.70 43.02
C PRO A 585 -7.02 3.54 42.88
N THR A 586 -7.04 4.54 42.00
CA THR A 586 -5.92 5.45 41.77
C THR A 586 -5.90 6.60 42.79
N ASP A 587 -4.70 7.02 43.18
CA ASP A 587 -4.41 8.23 43.96
C ASP A 587 -4.34 9.50 43.11
N LEU A 588 -4.34 9.38 41.78
CA LEU A 588 -4.18 10.49 40.84
C LEU A 588 -5.45 11.35 40.80
N ASN A 589 -5.36 12.59 41.32
CA ASN A 589 -6.46 13.55 41.26
C ASN A 589 -6.75 13.95 39.79
N PRO A 590 -8.02 13.90 39.33
CA PRO A 590 -8.37 14.27 37.95
C PRO A 590 -7.99 15.71 37.58
N LEU A 591 -7.98 16.64 38.54
CA LEU A 591 -7.52 18.02 38.29
C LEU A 591 -6.05 18.06 37.85
N ARG A 592 -5.19 17.28 38.52
CA ARG A 592 -3.78 17.18 38.14
C ARG A 592 -3.60 16.59 36.74
N VAL A 593 -4.48 15.67 36.32
CA VAL A 593 -4.47 15.13 34.96
C VAL A 593 -4.79 16.22 33.95
N ILE A 594 -5.88 16.98 34.15
CA ILE A 594 -6.32 18.05 33.25
C ILE A 594 -5.25 19.14 33.14
N GLU A 595 -4.70 19.58 34.27
CA GLU A 595 -3.61 20.56 34.32
C GLU A 595 -2.35 20.04 33.63
N GLY A 596 -1.91 18.82 33.94
CA GLY A 596 -0.72 18.22 33.36
C GLY A 596 -0.81 18.06 31.84
N VAL A 597 -1.98 17.70 31.30
CA VAL A 597 -2.23 17.63 29.85
C VAL A 597 -2.24 19.03 29.22
N LYS A 598 -2.83 20.04 29.87
CA LYS A 598 -2.80 21.44 29.40
C LYS A 598 -1.38 22.01 29.40
N GLU A 599 -0.58 21.72 30.42
CA GLU A 599 0.83 22.10 30.51
C GLU A 599 1.66 21.41 29.43
N LEU A 600 1.50 20.10 29.26
CA LEU A 600 2.18 19.33 28.22
C LEU A 600 1.89 19.92 26.84
N SER A 601 0.61 20.18 26.52
CA SER A 601 0.19 20.77 25.24
C SER A 601 0.90 22.10 24.92
N LYS A 602 1.16 22.94 25.94
CA LYS A 602 1.92 24.19 25.77
C LYS A 602 3.40 23.96 25.53
N LYS A 603 3.98 22.89 26.09
CA LYS A 603 5.41 22.56 25.95
C LYS A 603 5.75 21.92 24.61
N LEU A 604 4.77 21.34 23.90
CA LEU A 604 4.96 20.74 22.58
C LEU A 604 5.08 21.81 21.50
N VAL A 605 6.19 22.53 21.44
CA VAL A 605 6.41 23.64 20.49
C VAL A 605 7.10 23.15 19.22
N ILE A 606 6.52 23.48 18.05
CA ILE A 606 7.08 23.25 16.71
C ILE A 606 7.40 24.59 16.05
N VAL A 607 6.47 25.55 16.14
CA VAL A 607 6.60 26.92 15.65
C VAL A 607 6.88 27.82 16.84
N SER A 608 8.11 28.30 16.93
CA SER A 608 8.47 29.36 17.87
C SER A 608 7.94 30.71 17.37
N GLY A 609 7.40 31.52 18.29
CA GLY A 609 6.94 32.88 18.00
C GLY A 609 5.73 33.28 18.84
N GLU A 610 5.71 34.54 19.29
CA GLU A 610 4.63 35.10 20.11
C GLU A 610 3.58 35.87 19.31
N ASP A 611 3.87 36.14 18.04
CA ASP A 611 2.98 36.83 17.12
C ASP A 611 1.75 35.97 16.80
N ARG A 612 0.70 36.66 16.33
CA ARG A 612 -0.60 36.01 16.07
C ARG A 612 -0.50 34.89 15.04
N ILE A 613 0.39 35.02 14.04
CA ILE A 613 0.54 34.04 12.96
C ILE A 613 1.25 32.80 13.48
N SER A 614 2.35 32.97 14.21
CA SER A 614 3.08 31.85 14.80
C SER A 614 2.24 31.06 15.80
N LYS A 615 1.43 31.73 16.64
CA LYS A 615 0.50 31.05 17.56
C LYS A 615 -0.54 30.21 16.81
N GLN A 616 -1.08 30.73 15.70
CA GLN A 616 -2.02 29.97 14.88
C GLN A 616 -1.34 28.80 14.17
N ALA A 617 -0.14 29.01 13.62
CA ALA A 617 0.64 27.98 12.96
C ALA A 617 1.03 26.85 13.93
N GLN A 618 1.42 27.21 15.16
CA GLN A 618 1.71 26.27 16.24
C GLN A 618 0.49 25.44 16.62
N TYR A 619 -0.67 26.10 16.79
CA TYR A 619 -1.93 25.43 17.09
C TYR A 619 -2.29 24.41 16.00
N ASN A 620 -2.16 24.80 14.72
CA ASN A 620 -2.45 23.93 13.59
C ASN A 620 -1.47 22.76 13.48
N ALA A 621 -0.17 23.00 13.63
CA ALA A 621 0.87 21.98 13.49
C ALA A 621 0.76 20.88 14.58
N THR A 622 0.27 21.24 15.77
CA THR A 622 0.11 20.30 16.89
C THR A 622 -1.33 19.82 17.09
N LEU A 623 -2.26 20.23 16.23
CA LEU A 623 -3.70 19.98 16.41
C LEU A 623 -4.02 18.50 16.58
N LEU A 624 -3.55 17.64 15.68
CA LEU A 624 -3.80 16.20 15.72
C LEU A 624 -3.13 15.53 16.92
N MET A 625 -1.90 15.93 17.26
CA MET A 625 -1.19 15.43 18.44
C MET A 625 -1.92 15.78 19.73
N ASN A 626 -2.40 17.01 19.84
CA ASN A 626 -3.16 17.47 20.99
C ASN A 626 -4.51 16.74 21.13
N ILE A 627 -5.22 16.47 20.03
CA ILE A 627 -6.44 15.64 20.03
C ILE A 627 -6.12 14.22 20.51
N LEU A 628 -5.02 13.62 20.04
CA LEU A 628 -4.59 12.28 20.47
C LEU A 628 -4.26 12.25 21.97
N LEU A 629 -3.54 13.25 22.45
CA LEU A 629 -3.18 13.39 23.86
C LEU A 629 -4.41 13.52 24.74
N ARG A 630 -5.31 14.46 24.44
CA ARG A 630 -6.54 14.68 25.22
C ARG A 630 -7.46 13.45 25.20
N SER A 631 -7.62 12.80 24.05
CA SER A 631 -8.47 11.60 23.95
C SER A 631 -7.85 10.35 24.61
N THR A 632 -6.53 10.28 24.76
CA THR A 632 -5.87 9.14 25.42
C THR A 632 -5.72 9.36 26.92
N LEU A 633 -5.35 10.57 27.33
CA LEU A 633 -5.02 10.97 28.70
C LEU A 633 -6.18 11.69 29.41
N CYS A 634 -7.43 11.51 28.97
CA CYS A 634 -8.56 12.13 29.65
C CYS A 634 -8.72 11.58 31.08
N ALA A 635 -9.20 12.42 32.00
CA ALA A 635 -9.31 12.10 33.42
C ALA A 635 -10.02 10.75 33.67
N LYS A 636 -11.11 10.49 32.94
CA LYS A 636 -11.86 9.23 33.03
C LYS A 636 -11.05 8.00 32.62
N ARG A 637 -10.38 8.03 31.47
CA ARG A 637 -9.61 6.86 31.00
C ARG A 637 -8.36 6.63 31.84
N MET A 638 -7.76 7.70 32.33
CA MET A 638 -6.67 7.62 33.29
C MET A 638 -7.09 6.92 34.58
N ALA A 639 -8.29 7.21 35.10
CA ALA A 639 -8.79 6.59 36.32
C ALA A 639 -9.38 5.18 36.12
N GLU A 640 -10.09 4.92 35.03
CA GLU A 640 -10.81 3.66 34.83
C GLU A 640 -9.93 2.58 34.20
N LYS A 641 -9.24 2.91 33.10
CA LYS A 641 -8.52 1.95 32.25
C LYS A 641 -7.04 1.86 32.59
N HIS A 642 -6.36 3.00 32.75
CA HIS A 642 -4.91 3.04 32.89
C HIS A 642 -4.46 2.93 34.35
N ARG A 643 -5.22 3.54 35.27
CA ARG A 643 -5.03 3.51 36.74
C ARG A 643 -3.62 3.90 37.19
N LEU A 644 -2.93 4.78 36.46
CA LEU A 644 -1.62 5.27 36.87
C LEU A 644 -1.70 5.99 38.21
N ASN A 645 -0.63 5.91 38.98
CA ASN A 645 -0.42 6.72 40.18
C ASN A 645 0.14 8.10 39.82
N SER A 646 0.23 8.99 40.81
CA SER A 646 0.76 10.35 40.61
C SER A 646 2.17 10.36 40.03
N GLU A 647 3.09 9.54 40.55
CA GLU A 647 4.46 9.42 40.05
C GLU A 647 4.54 8.90 38.62
N GLY A 648 3.75 7.87 38.30
CA GLY A 648 3.69 7.29 36.96
C GLY A 648 3.10 8.24 35.91
N PHE A 649 2.18 9.12 36.32
CA PHE A 649 1.66 10.17 35.46
C PHE A 649 2.71 11.27 35.18
N GLU A 650 3.43 11.75 36.19
CA GLU A 650 4.52 12.73 35.99
C GLU A 650 5.61 12.18 35.06
N TRP A 651 6.00 10.92 35.27
CA TRP A 651 6.95 10.24 34.39
C TRP A 651 6.45 10.17 32.96
N LEU A 652 5.17 9.82 32.76
CA LEU A 652 4.57 9.74 31.43
C LEU A 652 4.58 11.11 30.70
N ILE A 653 4.23 12.19 31.40
CA ILE A 653 4.24 13.55 30.83
C ILE A 653 5.66 13.95 30.43
N GLY A 654 6.65 13.70 31.29
CA GLY A 654 8.06 13.98 31.00
C GLY A 654 8.60 13.17 29.81
N GLU A 655 8.24 11.90 29.72
CA GLU A 655 8.65 11.02 28.61
C GLU A 655 8.03 11.47 27.28
N ILE A 656 6.74 11.83 27.25
CA ILE A 656 6.08 12.36 26.05
C ILE A 656 6.76 13.65 25.58
N GLU A 657 7.06 14.57 26.49
CA GLU A 657 7.75 15.83 26.17
C GLU A 657 9.12 15.57 25.51
N SER A 658 9.93 14.69 26.13
CA SER A 658 11.26 14.33 25.63
C SER A 658 11.21 13.69 24.24
N ARG A 659 10.32 12.71 24.06
CA ARG A 659 10.16 11.95 22.81
C ARG A 659 9.61 12.79 21.68
N PHE A 660 8.70 13.72 21.99
CA PHE A 660 8.18 14.64 20.99
C PHE A 660 9.26 15.58 20.49
N LYS A 661 10.11 16.11 21.37
CA LYS A 661 11.26 16.95 21.00
C LYS A 661 12.26 16.20 20.12
N GLN A 662 12.48 14.90 20.38
CA GLN A 662 13.32 14.05 19.53
C GLN A 662 12.74 13.83 18.12
N ALA A 663 11.41 13.85 17.99
CA ALA A 663 10.71 13.63 16.74
C ALA A 663 10.67 14.86 15.81
N ILE A 664 11.10 16.04 16.28
CA ILE A 664 11.14 17.26 15.47
C ILE A 664 12.21 17.11 14.37
N VAL A 665 11.86 17.47 13.14
CA VAL A 665 12.79 17.42 12.02
C VAL A 665 13.98 18.37 12.25
N GLN A 666 15.18 17.90 11.94
CA GLN A 666 16.38 18.71 12.08
C GLN A 666 16.51 19.69 10.90
N PRO A 667 16.79 20.98 11.15
CA PRO A 667 17.21 21.89 10.10
C PRO A 667 18.46 21.38 9.38
N GLY A 668 18.51 21.54 8.06
CA GLY A 668 19.56 20.99 7.20
C GLY A 668 19.20 19.66 6.55
N GLU A 669 18.11 19.01 6.95
CA GLU A 669 17.69 17.75 6.35
C GLU A 669 17.31 17.94 4.87
N MET A 670 17.91 17.13 4.00
CA MET A 670 17.71 17.15 2.55
C MET A 670 16.43 16.40 2.14
N VAL A 671 15.29 16.94 2.59
CA VAL A 671 13.96 16.31 2.46
C VAL A 671 13.54 16.06 1.01
N GLY A 672 14.00 16.87 0.06
CA GLY A 672 13.73 16.66 -1.38
C GLY A 672 14.32 15.35 -1.89
N ALA A 673 15.60 15.11 -1.61
CA ALA A 673 16.29 13.89 -2.02
C ALA A 673 15.69 12.65 -1.32
N ILE A 674 15.36 12.77 -0.04
CA ILE A 674 14.70 11.69 0.73
C ILE A 674 13.33 11.36 0.14
N ALA A 675 12.52 12.37 -0.20
CA ALA A 675 11.21 12.18 -0.80
C ALA A 675 11.31 11.53 -2.19
N ALA A 676 12.24 11.99 -3.05
CA ALA A 676 12.47 11.42 -4.36
C ALA A 676 12.88 9.94 -4.29
N GLN A 677 13.82 9.61 -3.41
CA GLN A 677 14.25 8.22 -3.18
C GLN A 677 13.12 7.35 -2.61
N SER A 678 12.36 7.90 -1.66
CA SER A 678 11.24 7.22 -1.01
C SER A 678 10.10 6.89 -1.98
N LEU A 679 9.93 7.67 -3.04
CA LEU A 679 8.99 7.41 -4.12
C LEU A 679 9.59 6.51 -5.22
N GLY A 680 10.88 6.66 -5.51
CA GLY A 680 11.59 5.93 -6.57
C GLY A 680 11.83 4.45 -6.26
N GLU A 681 12.29 4.12 -5.05
CA GLU A 681 12.52 2.74 -4.61
C GLU A 681 11.28 1.82 -4.74
N PRO A 682 10.09 2.19 -4.26
CA PRO A 682 8.92 1.32 -4.39
C PRO A 682 8.41 1.27 -5.84
N ALA A 683 8.69 2.29 -6.66
CA ALA A 683 8.35 2.26 -8.08
C ALA A 683 9.14 1.18 -8.83
N THR A 684 10.44 1.01 -8.54
CA THR A 684 11.23 -0.09 -9.13
C THR A 684 10.75 -1.44 -8.63
N GLN A 685 10.40 -1.55 -7.35
CA GLN A 685 9.81 -2.77 -6.78
C GLN A 685 8.41 -3.08 -7.35
N MET A 686 7.60 -2.07 -7.70
CA MET A 686 6.31 -2.30 -8.35
C MET A 686 6.49 -2.89 -9.76
N THR A 687 7.50 -2.44 -10.51
CA THR A 687 7.87 -3.08 -11.78
C THR A 687 8.25 -4.53 -11.55
N LEU A 688 9.15 -4.80 -10.59
CA LEU A 688 9.60 -6.16 -10.25
C LEU A 688 8.46 -7.07 -9.76
N ASN A 689 7.56 -6.57 -8.92
CA ASN A 689 6.40 -7.32 -8.46
C ASN A 689 5.40 -7.60 -9.59
N THR A 690 5.34 -6.76 -10.61
CA THR A 690 4.53 -7.05 -11.81
C THR A 690 5.01 -8.36 -12.48
N PHE A 691 6.31 -8.68 -12.41
CA PHE A 691 6.83 -9.99 -12.85
C PHE A 691 6.35 -11.14 -11.97
N HIS A 692 6.35 -10.97 -10.64
CA HIS A 692 5.95 -12.05 -9.71
C HIS A 692 4.44 -12.31 -9.69
N TYR A 693 3.62 -11.32 -10.06
CA TYR A 693 2.16 -11.43 -10.16
C TYR A 693 1.64 -11.57 -11.60
N ALA A 694 2.54 -11.77 -12.59
CA ALA A 694 2.13 -12.09 -13.96
C ALA A 694 1.19 -13.31 -13.93
N GLY A 695 -0.08 -13.10 -14.33
CA GLY A 695 -1.14 -14.12 -14.24
C GLY A 695 -2.39 -13.72 -13.42
N VAL A 696 -2.36 -12.65 -12.62
CA VAL A 696 -3.52 -12.24 -11.81
C VAL A 696 -4.22 -11.01 -12.40
N SER A 697 -5.31 -11.22 -13.17
CA SER A 697 -6.03 -10.20 -13.97
C SER A 697 -6.76 -9.09 -13.19
N ALA A 698 -6.58 -8.98 -11.87
CA ALA A 698 -7.44 -8.11 -11.04
C ALA A 698 -7.06 -6.62 -11.08
N LYS A 699 -5.90 -6.23 -11.61
CA LYS A 699 -5.46 -4.83 -11.68
C LYS A 699 -4.86 -4.54 -13.05
N ASN A 700 -5.48 -3.62 -13.79
CA ASN A 700 -4.98 -3.13 -15.08
C ASN A 700 -3.50 -2.73 -14.93
N VAL A 701 -2.64 -3.42 -15.70
CA VAL A 701 -1.17 -3.25 -15.75
C VAL A 701 -0.77 -1.78 -16.00
N THR A 702 -1.70 -0.96 -16.51
CA THR A 702 -1.53 0.49 -16.65
C THR A 702 -1.31 1.24 -15.33
N LEU A 703 -1.67 0.69 -14.16
CA LEU A 703 -1.62 1.42 -12.87
C LEU A 703 -0.22 1.57 -12.25
N GLY A 704 0.79 0.83 -12.72
CA GLY A 704 2.14 0.85 -12.16
C GLY A 704 2.99 2.02 -12.66
N VAL A 705 4.24 1.71 -13.05
CA VAL A 705 5.20 2.70 -13.57
C VAL A 705 4.70 3.49 -14.79
N PRO A 706 3.95 2.91 -15.76
CA PRO A 706 3.36 3.70 -16.83
C PRO A 706 2.46 4.83 -16.33
N ARG A 707 1.67 4.59 -15.27
CA ARG A 707 0.85 5.63 -14.65
C ARG A 707 1.69 6.67 -13.94
N LEU A 708 2.74 6.24 -13.23
CA LEU A 708 3.67 7.16 -12.57
C LEU A 708 4.32 8.10 -13.61
N LYS A 709 4.72 7.57 -14.76
CA LYS A 709 5.28 8.34 -15.88
C LYS A 709 4.27 9.35 -16.44
N GLU A 710 3.01 8.96 -16.60
CA GLU A 710 1.95 9.88 -17.02
C GLU A 710 1.75 11.04 -16.04
N ILE A 711 1.81 10.76 -14.73
CA ILE A 711 1.61 11.76 -13.67
C ILE A 711 2.81 12.71 -13.62
N ILE A 712 4.05 12.19 -13.58
CA ILE A 712 5.27 12.99 -13.52
C ILE A 712 5.43 13.87 -14.75
N ASN A 713 5.13 13.34 -15.94
CA ASN A 713 5.22 14.11 -17.18
C ASN A 713 4.01 15.02 -17.44
N VAL A 714 2.99 15.00 -16.56
CA VAL A 714 1.73 15.75 -16.72
C VAL A 714 1.16 15.57 -18.13
N SER A 715 1.01 14.30 -18.56
CA SER A 715 0.58 14.00 -19.91
C SER A 715 -0.81 14.56 -20.21
N LYS A 716 -0.92 15.38 -21.27
CA LYS A 716 -2.21 15.92 -21.75
C LYS A 716 -3.18 14.84 -22.22
N LYS A 717 -2.67 13.68 -22.66
CA LYS A 717 -3.46 12.55 -23.18
C LYS A 717 -3.09 11.30 -22.37
N PRO A 718 -3.64 11.11 -21.16
CA PRO A 718 -3.43 9.88 -20.39
C PRO A 718 -4.02 8.67 -21.14
N LYS A 719 -3.45 7.48 -20.98
CA LYS A 719 -3.95 6.26 -21.68
C LYS A 719 -5.37 5.88 -21.25
N THR A 720 -5.72 6.12 -19.98
CA THR A 720 -7.01 5.74 -19.39
C THR A 720 -7.63 6.90 -18.62
N PRO A 721 -8.12 7.96 -19.30
CA PRO A 721 -8.89 9.01 -18.65
C PRO A 721 -10.16 8.40 -18.07
N SER A 722 -10.40 8.61 -16.77
CA SER A 722 -11.58 8.09 -16.09
C SER A 722 -12.11 9.12 -15.10
N LEU A 723 -13.43 9.09 -14.90
CA LEU A 723 -14.14 9.94 -13.96
C LEU A 723 -15.01 9.05 -13.06
N THR A 724 -14.99 9.30 -11.76
CA THR A 724 -15.89 8.64 -10.80
C THR A 724 -16.96 9.63 -10.37
N VAL A 725 -18.21 9.39 -10.77
CA VAL A 725 -19.35 10.26 -10.46
C VAL A 725 -20.17 9.62 -9.33
N PHE A 726 -20.33 10.34 -8.22
CA PHE A 726 -21.18 9.91 -7.11
C PHE A 726 -22.60 10.43 -7.29
N LEU A 727 -23.57 9.53 -7.23
CA LEU A 727 -24.99 9.88 -7.32
C LEU A 727 -25.52 10.44 -6.00
N GLN A 728 -26.56 11.26 -6.09
CA GLN A 728 -27.24 11.88 -4.94
C GLN A 728 -28.70 11.42 -4.83
N GLY A 729 -29.28 11.58 -3.63
CA GLY A 729 -30.71 11.33 -3.39
C GLY A 729 -31.14 9.88 -3.68
N THR A 730 -32.30 9.73 -4.32
CA THR A 730 -32.85 8.41 -4.68
C THR A 730 -32.05 7.71 -5.77
N ALA A 731 -31.39 8.46 -6.67
CA ALA A 731 -30.60 7.88 -7.77
C ALA A 731 -29.39 7.09 -7.25
N ALA A 732 -28.89 7.39 -6.05
CA ALA A 732 -27.82 6.62 -5.43
C ALA A 732 -28.26 5.24 -4.92
N LYS A 733 -29.57 5.04 -4.68
CA LYS A 733 -30.13 3.79 -4.14
C LYS A 733 -30.82 2.95 -5.21
N ASP A 734 -31.30 3.59 -6.26
CA ASP A 734 -32.12 3.00 -7.31
C ASP A 734 -31.36 2.90 -8.63
N ALA A 735 -31.26 1.69 -9.18
CA ALA A 735 -30.52 1.40 -10.40
C ALA A 735 -31.16 2.01 -11.65
N GLU A 736 -32.49 2.12 -11.71
CA GLU A 736 -33.19 2.71 -12.87
C GLU A 736 -32.92 4.21 -12.97
N LYS A 737 -33.01 4.92 -11.84
CA LYS A 737 -32.66 6.34 -11.77
C LYS A 737 -31.16 6.58 -12.01
N ALA A 738 -30.31 5.63 -11.61
CA ALA A 738 -28.89 5.67 -11.97
C ALA A 738 -28.69 5.51 -13.49
N LYS A 739 -29.48 4.65 -14.15
CA LYS A 739 -29.47 4.49 -15.61
C LYS A 739 -29.90 5.78 -16.32
N ASP A 740 -30.88 6.51 -15.79
CA ASP A 740 -31.27 7.83 -16.35
C ASP A 740 -30.10 8.83 -16.34
N VAL A 741 -29.32 8.85 -15.26
CA VAL A 741 -28.12 9.70 -15.17
C VAL A 741 -27.04 9.20 -16.13
N LEU A 742 -26.89 7.89 -16.28
CA LEU A 742 -25.94 7.29 -17.23
C LEU A 742 -26.22 7.74 -18.67
N CYS A 743 -27.47 7.64 -19.13
CA CYS A 743 -27.87 8.03 -20.49
C CYS A 743 -27.61 9.51 -20.77
N LYS A 744 -27.80 10.39 -19.77
CA LYS A 744 -27.52 11.82 -19.87
C LYS A 744 -26.04 12.19 -19.92
N LEU A 745 -25.16 11.30 -19.46
CA LEU A 745 -23.71 11.53 -19.46
C LEU A 745 -23.02 10.91 -20.67
N GLU A 746 -23.44 9.73 -21.11
CA GLU A 746 -22.81 9.02 -22.22
C GLU A 746 -23.08 9.72 -23.56
N HIS A 747 -22.01 10.20 -24.21
CA HIS A 747 -22.09 10.80 -25.54
C HIS A 747 -22.72 9.85 -26.55
N THR A 748 -23.81 10.30 -27.16
CA THR A 748 -24.54 9.55 -28.17
C THR A 748 -24.69 10.40 -29.41
N THR A 749 -23.99 10.01 -30.47
CA THR A 749 -24.17 10.54 -31.82
C THR A 749 -25.21 9.73 -32.59
N LEU A 750 -25.70 10.27 -33.70
CA LEU A 750 -26.63 9.56 -34.59
C LEU A 750 -26.02 8.23 -35.07
N ARG A 751 -24.71 8.19 -35.37
CA ARG A 751 -23.98 6.94 -35.71
C ARG A 751 -24.12 5.82 -34.68
N LYS A 752 -24.26 6.12 -33.39
CA LYS A 752 -24.44 5.07 -32.38
C LYS A 752 -25.83 4.42 -32.46
N VAL A 753 -26.85 5.08 -33.00
CA VAL A 753 -28.23 4.59 -33.07
C VAL A 753 -28.65 4.14 -34.47
N THR A 754 -28.00 4.64 -35.53
CA THR A 754 -28.28 4.26 -36.92
C THR A 754 -27.84 2.83 -37.23
N ALA A 755 -28.71 2.07 -37.88
CA ALA A 755 -28.45 0.75 -38.43
C ALA A 755 -27.83 0.84 -39.84
N ASN A 756 -28.46 1.61 -40.73
CA ASN A 756 -27.96 1.89 -42.09
C ASN A 756 -28.39 3.29 -42.55
N THR A 757 -27.71 3.80 -43.58
CA THR A 757 -28.06 5.02 -44.32
C THR A 757 -28.03 4.71 -45.81
N ALA A 758 -28.96 5.31 -46.57
CA ALA A 758 -29.03 5.13 -48.01
C ALA A 758 -29.55 6.41 -48.68
N ILE A 759 -28.92 6.80 -49.79
CA ILE A 759 -29.35 7.93 -50.61
C ILE A 759 -30.09 7.37 -51.83
N TYR A 760 -31.33 7.82 -52.02
CA TYR A 760 -32.18 7.46 -53.13
C TYR A 760 -32.44 8.70 -54.00
N TYR A 761 -32.58 8.51 -55.30
CA TYR A 761 -33.14 9.51 -56.18
C TYR A 761 -34.66 9.28 -56.25
N ASP A 762 -35.45 10.07 -55.54
CA ASP A 762 -36.90 9.93 -55.38
C ASP A 762 -37.59 11.20 -55.90
N PRO A 763 -37.81 11.30 -57.23
CA PRO A 763 -38.10 12.57 -57.90
C PRO A 763 -39.44 13.19 -57.54
N ASP A 764 -40.44 12.38 -57.17
CA ASP A 764 -41.71 12.87 -56.65
C ASP A 764 -41.68 12.85 -55.12
N PRO A 765 -41.90 13.98 -54.43
CA PRO A 765 -42.04 14.00 -52.98
C PRO A 765 -43.24 13.21 -52.46
N LYS A 766 -44.33 13.11 -53.24
CA LYS A 766 -45.59 12.49 -52.81
C LYS A 766 -45.64 10.99 -53.07
N ASN A 767 -45.08 10.53 -54.18
CA ASN A 767 -44.99 9.11 -54.51
C ASN A 767 -43.54 8.64 -54.41
N THR A 768 -43.29 7.63 -53.59
CA THR A 768 -41.94 7.16 -53.32
C THR A 768 -41.60 5.90 -54.10
N ILE A 769 -40.36 5.78 -54.56
CA ILE A 769 -39.83 4.54 -55.15
C ILE A 769 -39.68 3.42 -54.11
N ILE A 770 -39.57 3.77 -52.83
CA ILE A 770 -39.42 2.81 -51.72
C ILE A 770 -40.81 2.34 -51.27
N GLU A 771 -41.16 1.10 -51.62
CA GLU A 771 -42.47 0.49 -51.33
C GLU A 771 -42.81 0.49 -49.83
N GLU A 772 -41.81 0.20 -48.97
CA GLU A 772 -41.99 0.15 -47.52
C GLU A 772 -42.37 1.51 -46.91
N ASP A 773 -42.02 2.61 -47.57
CA ASP A 773 -42.24 3.95 -47.04
C ASP A 773 -43.56 4.59 -47.54
N GLN A 774 -44.19 4.02 -48.57
CA GLN A 774 -45.30 4.64 -49.29
C GLN A 774 -46.51 4.92 -48.40
N GLU A 775 -46.84 4.02 -47.47
CA GLU A 775 -48.03 4.14 -46.62
C GLU A 775 -47.95 5.37 -45.70
N TRP A 776 -46.82 5.56 -45.01
CA TRP A 776 -46.67 6.66 -44.07
C TRP A 776 -46.29 7.99 -44.75
N VAL A 777 -45.59 7.95 -45.89
CA VAL A 777 -45.33 9.15 -46.70
C VAL A 777 -46.65 9.74 -47.23
N ASN A 778 -47.58 8.90 -47.67
CA ASN A 778 -48.91 9.35 -48.09
C ASN A 778 -49.67 10.03 -46.95
N ILE A 779 -49.65 9.44 -45.75
CA ILE A 779 -50.30 10.00 -44.56
C ILE A 779 -49.70 11.38 -44.21
N PHE A 780 -48.37 11.55 -44.31
CA PHE A 780 -47.72 12.81 -43.99
C PHE A 780 -48.15 13.95 -44.94
N TYR A 781 -48.21 13.68 -46.24
CA TYR A 781 -48.57 14.70 -47.25
C TYR A 781 -50.08 14.87 -47.47
N GLU A 782 -50.94 14.07 -46.83
CA GLU A 782 -52.38 14.35 -46.77
C GLU A 782 -52.69 15.63 -45.98
N MET A 783 -51.79 16.05 -45.08
CA MET A 783 -51.83 17.35 -44.40
C MET A 783 -50.96 18.37 -45.16
N PRO A 784 -51.53 19.40 -45.82
CA PRO A 784 -50.82 20.29 -46.72
C PRO A 784 -50.13 21.43 -45.96
N ASP A 785 -49.14 21.11 -45.13
CA ASP A 785 -48.40 22.13 -44.36
C ASP A 785 -47.14 22.62 -45.07
N PHE A 786 -46.65 21.87 -46.06
CA PHE A 786 -45.43 22.19 -46.78
C PHE A 786 -45.62 22.07 -48.29
N ASP A 787 -45.12 23.05 -49.05
CA ASP A 787 -45.17 23.00 -50.50
C ASP A 787 -44.10 22.02 -51.00
N PRO A 788 -44.48 20.82 -51.51
CA PRO A 788 -43.51 19.79 -51.85
C PRO A 788 -42.64 20.19 -53.04
N SER A 789 -43.05 21.20 -53.80
CA SER A 789 -42.34 21.70 -54.98
C SER A 789 -40.95 22.28 -54.67
N ARG A 790 -40.67 22.60 -53.40
CA ARG A 790 -39.38 23.15 -52.95
C ARG A 790 -38.33 22.10 -52.63
N CYS A 791 -38.71 20.83 -52.60
CA CYS A 791 -37.82 19.74 -52.19
C CYS A 791 -36.94 19.27 -53.35
N SER A 792 -35.65 19.01 -53.07
CA SER A 792 -34.75 18.31 -54.00
C SER A 792 -35.27 16.89 -54.33
N PRO A 793 -35.02 16.38 -55.54
CA PRO A 793 -35.34 15.00 -55.89
C PRO A 793 -34.45 13.97 -55.18
N TRP A 794 -33.35 14.37 -54.54
CA TRP A 794 -32.50 13.47 -53.77
C TRP A 794 -32.98 13.34 -52.32
N LEU A 795 -33.07 12.08 -51.85
CA LEU A 795 -33.57 11.71 -50.53
C LEU A 795 -32.49 10.94 -49.77
N LEU A 796 -32.19 11.36 -48.54
CA LEU A 796 -31.41 10.56 -47.58
C LEU A 796 -32.37 9.83 -46.63
N ARG A 797 -32.31 8.49 -46.64
CA ARG A 797 -33.04 7.60 -45.75
C ARG A 797 -32.11 7.05 -44.67
N ILE A 798 -32.49 7.18 -43.41
CA ILE A 798 -31.73 6.70 -42.24
C ILE A 798 -32.61 5.72 -41.48
N GLU A 799 -32.17 4.48 -41.33
CA GLU A 799 -32.85 3.46 -40.52
C GLU A 799 -32.18 3.36 -39.13
N LEU A 800 -32.95 3.41 -38.06
CA LEU A 800 -32.46 3.37 -36.67
C LEU A 800 -32.66 1.99 -36.01
N ASP A 801 -31.72 1.60 -35.15
CA ASP A 801 -31.76 0.34 -34.37
C ASP A 801 -32.61 0.52 -33.10
N ARG A 802 -33.75 -0.17 -33.05
CA ARG A 802 -34.71 -0.13 -31.93
C ARG A 802 -34.10 -0.50 -30.58
N ARG A 803 -33.16 -1.46 -30.52
CA ARG A 803 -32.53 -1.89 -29.26
C ARG A 803 -31.71 -0.75 -28.66
N ARG A 804 -30.95 -0.04 -29.49
CA ARG A 804 -30.11 1.08 -29.06
C ARG A 804 -30.93 2.32 -28.71
N MET A 805 -32.03 2.57 -29.43
CA MET A 805 -32.99 3.62 -29.09
C MET A 805 -33.58 3.41 -27.69
N THR A 806 -34.00 2.18 -27.39
CA THR A 806 -34.60 1.82 -26.09
C THR A 806 -33.59 1.89 -24.94
N ASP A 807 -32.39 1.33 -25.13
CA ASP A 807 -31.35 1.34 -24.10
C ASP A 807 -30.91 2.75 -23.68
N LYS A 808 -31.01 3.70 -24.61
CA LYS A 808 -30.66 5.10 -24.40
C LYS A 808 -31.85 6.02 -24.10
N LYS A 809 -33.07 5.48 -24.07
CA LYS A 809 -34.31 6.24 -23.85
C LYS A 809 -34.45 7.44 -24.80
N LEU A 810 -34.20 7.22 -26.09
CA LEU A 810 -34.40 8.19 -27.17
C LEU A 810 -35.74 7.94 -27.88
N THR A 811 -36.42 9.01 -28.29
CA THR A 811 -37.65 8.97 -29.10
C THR A 811 -37.38 9.56 -30.49
N MET A 812 -38.16 9.19 -31.50
CA MET A 812 -38.02 9.74 -32.86
C MET A 812 -38.19 11.28 -32.87
N GLU A 813 -39.18 11.81 -32.17
CA GLU A 813 -39.41 13.25 -32.02
C GLU A 813 -38.16 13.99 -31.48
N ALA A 814 -37.52 13.47 -30.43
CA ALA A 814 -36.33 14.09 -29.85
C ALA A 814 -35.12 14.10 -30.81
N ILE A 815 -35.03 13.12 -31.72
CA ILE A 815 -34.01 13.11 -32.78
C ILE A 815 -34.37 14.10 -33.88
N ALA A 816 -35.63 14.16 -34.30
CA ALA A 816 -36.11 15.12 -35.29
C ALA A 816 -35.84 16.56 -34.86
N ASP A 817 -36.17 16.91 -33.61
CA ASP A 817 -35.88 18.21 -33.02
C ASP A 817 -34.38 18.55 -33.04
N LYS A 818 -33.52 17.55 -32.81
CA LYS A 818 -32.06 17.74 -32.86
C LYS A 818 -31.55 17.96 -34.28
N ILE A 819 -32.10 17.24 -35.26
CA ILE A 819 -31.76 17.43 -36.67
C ILE A 819 -32.21 18.83 -37.12
N HIS A 820 -33.43 19.23 -36.78
CA HIS A 820 -33.97 20.54 -37.13
C HIS A 820 -33.21 21.69 -36.43
N GLN A 821 -32.79 21.51 -35.17
CA GLN A 821 -31.89 22.46 -34.48
C GLN A 821 -30.50 22.56 -35.13
N GLY A 822 -30.00 21.48 -35.73
CA GLY A 822 -28.66 21.42 -36.31
C GLY A 822 -28.58 22.01 -37.72
N PHE A 823 -29.59 21.78 -38.55
CA PHE A 823 -29.61 22.17 -39.97
C PHE A 823 -30.68 23.21 -40.32
N GLY A 824 -31.54 23.61 -39.38
CA GLY A 824 -32.60 24.59 -39.62
C GLY A 824 -33.66 24.10 -40.62
N ASP A 825 -34.20 25.06 -41.39
CA ASP A 825 -35.22 24.84 -42.42
C ASP A 825 -34.64 24.35 -43.76
N ASP A 826 -33.30 24.22 -43.86
CA ASP A 826 -32.61 23.78 -45.09
C ASP A 826 -32.89 22.30 -45.41
N LEU A 827 -33.35 21.54 -44.42
CA LEU A 827 -33.74 20.14 -44.57
C LEU A 827 -35.19 19.93 -44.18
N ASN A 828 -35.96 19.36 -45.10
CA ASN A 828 -37.27 18.82 -44.79
C ASN A 828 -37.09 17.40 -44.22
N VAL A 829 -37.51 17.21 -42.97
CA VAL A 829 -37.34 15.97 -42.21
C VAL A 829 -38.70 15.31 -42.03
N ILE A 830 -38.85 14.08 -42.54
CA ILE A 830 -40.02 13.24 -42.32
C ILE A 830 -39.56 11.98 -41.60
N TYR A 831 -40.35 11.48 -40.65
CA TYR A 831 -39.96 10.31 -39.86
C TYR A 831 -41.16 9.42 -39.55
N THR A 832 -40.88 8.16 -39.22
CA THR A 832 -41.91 7.22 -38.75
C THR A 832 -42.17 7.39 -37.24
N ASP A 833 -43.38 7.06 -36.82
CA ASP A 833 -43.73 7.01 -35.39
C ASP A 833 -42.91 5.93 -34.65
N ASP A 834 -42.71 6.09 -33.34
CA ASP A 834 -42.02 5.13 -32.47
C ASP A 834 -42.66 3.71 -32.47
N ASN A 835 -43.90 3.60 -32.95
CA ASN A 835 -44.66 2.36 -33.07
C ASN A 835 -44.39 1.59 -34.38
N ALA A 836 -43.78 2.22 -35.38
CA ALA A 836 -43.48 1.58 -36.66
C ALA A 836 -42.51 0.40 -36.49
N GLU A 837 -42.63 -0.60 -37.36
CA GLU A 837 -41.72 -1.76 -37.33
C GLU A 837 -40.27 -1.33 -37.62
N LYS A 838 -40.10 -0.45 -38.62
CA LYS A 838 -38.83 0.20 -38.92
C LYS A 838 -38.89 1.67 -38.52
N LEU A 839 -37.88 2.08 -37.75
CA LEU A 839 -37.69 3.47 -37.36
C LEU A 839 -36.87 4.17 -38.46
N VAL A 840 -37.50 5.03 -39.23
CA VAL A 840 -36.92 5.60 -40.46
C VAL A 840 -37.04 7.12 -40.43
N PHE A 841 -35.96 7.80 -40.80
CA PHE A 841 -35.93 9.22 -41.16
C PHE A 841 -35.72 9.38 -42.66
N ARG A 842 -36.42 10.34 -43.26
CA ARG A 842 -36.34 10.79 -44.63
C ARG A 842 -35.98 12.27 -44.65
N LEU A 843 -34.89 12.61 -45.31
CA LEU A 843 -34.35 13.97 -45.35
C LEU A 843 -34.21 14.43 -46.80
N ARG A 844 -34.80 15.57 -47.14
CA ARG A 844 -34.64 16.22 -48.45
C ARG A 844 -34.13 17.64 -48.26
N ILE A 845 -33.32 18.14 -49.20
CA ILE A 845 -32.86 19.53 -49.21
C ILE A 845 -34.01 20.44 -49.66
N THR A 846 -34.21 21.56 -48.97
CA THR A 846 -35.20 22.58 -49.33
C THR A 846 -34.53 23.72 -50.08
N ASN A 847 -34.96 24.03 -51.30
CA ASN A 847 -34.47 25.21 -52.02
C ASN A 847 -35.24 26.46 -51.56
N GLN A 848 -34.55 27.41 -50.93
CA GLN A 848 -35.13 28.73 -50.64
C GLN A 848 -35.03 29.65 -51.86
N GLU A 849 -36.18 30.06 -52.41
CA GLU A 849 -36.24 31.15 -53.38
C GLU A 849 -35.98 32.49 -52.68
N GLY A 850 -34.72 32.89 -52.51
CA GLY A 850 -34.42 34.16 -51.85
C GLY A 850 -32.98 34.68 -51.92
N ASP A 851 -31.97 33.81 -51.99
CA ASP A 851 -30.63 34.22 -51.55
C ASP A 851 -29.55 34.30 -52.65
N LYS A 852 -29.92 34.68 -53.88
CA LYS A 852 -28.96 34.86 -55.00
C LYS A 852 -28.09 36.12 -54.90
N GLY A 853 -27.64 36.51 -53.71
CA GLY A 853 -27.01 37.81 -53.52
C GLY A 853 -26.09 37.94 -52.33
N ASN A 854 -25.16 37.00 -52.13
CA ASN A 854 -23.79 37.30 -51.65
C ASN A 854 -22.95 36.03 -51.53
N GLU A 855 -21.68 36.17 -51.94
CA GLU A 855 -20.52 35.48 -51.36
C GLU A 855 -20.62 33.96 -51.16
N ASP A 856 -20.36 33.18 -52.22
CA ASP A 856 -19.38 32.07 -52.23
C ASP A 856 -19.57 31.21 -53.50
N GLU A 857 -18.89 31.61 -54.60
CA GLU A 857 -18.95 30.93 -55.90
C GLU A 857 -18.49 29.44 -55.89
N GLN A 858 -18.01 28.92 -54.76
CA GLN A 858 -17.65 27.50 -54.63
C GLN A 858 -18.77 26.61 -54.10
N VAL A 859 -19.70 27.13 -53.28
CA VAL A 859 -20.75 26.29 -52.67
C VAL A 859 -21.88 26.04 -53.66
N GLU A 860 -22.24 27.04 -54.48
CA GLU A 860 -23.28 26.90 -55.50
C GLU A 860 -22.92 25.93 -56.66
N ARG A 861 -21.69 25.41 -56.73
CA ARG A 861 -21.27 24.43 -57.74
C ARG A 861 -21.28 22.97 -57.28
N MET A 862 -21.59 22.68 -56.01
CA MET A 862 -21.68 21.30 -55.56
C MET A 862 -22.96 20.64 -56.08
N GLU A 863 -22.82 19.47 -56.70
CA GLU A 863 -23.97 18.64 -57.06
C GLU A 863 -24.71 18.21 -55.78
N ASP A 864 -26.06 18.25 -55.82
CA ASP A 864 -26.93 17.96 -54.67
C ASP A 864 -26.60 16.63 -53.98
N ASP A 865 -26.18 15.61 -54.72
CA ASP A 865 -25.83 14.29 -54.20
C ASP A 865 -24.53 14.33 -53.37
N VAL A 866 -23.54 15.10 -53.79
CA VAL A 866 -22.30 15.32 -53.03
C VAL A 866 -22.59 16.12 -51.77
N PHE A 867 -23.48 17.10 -51.86
CA PHE A 867 -23.92 17.88 -50.70
C PHE A 867 -24.66 17.00 -49.68
N LEU A 868 -25.59 16.15 -50.12
CA LEU A 868 -26.28 15.17 -49.27
C LEU A 868 -25.33 14.17 -48.61
N ARG A 869 -24.30 13.69 -49.32
CA ARG A 869 -23.25 12.84 -48.70
C ARG A 869 -22.43 13.57 -47.65
N CYS A 870 -22.18 14.87 -47.86
CA CYS A 870 -21.48 15.70 -46.88
C CYS A 870 -22.34 15.87 -45.62
N ILE A 871 -23.63 16.18 -45.79
CA ILE A 871 -24.61 16.26 -44.69
C ILE A 871 -24.73 14.93 -43.96
N GLU A 872 -24.84 13.81 -44.68
CA GLU A 872 -24.89 12.47 -44.08
C GLU A 872 -23.70 12.23 -43.14
N THR A 873 -22.48 12.51 -43.63
CA THR A 873 -21.26 12.29 -42.85
C THR A 873 -21.22 13.16 -41.61
N ASN A 874 -21.52 14.46 -41.77
CA ASN A 874 -21.52 15.45 -40.71
C ASN A 874 -22.60 15.13 -39.64
N MET A 875 -23.81 14.80 -40.07
CA MET A 875 -24.91 14.44 -39.17
C MET A 875 -24.63 13.14 -38.39
N LEU A 876 -23.95 12.16 -39.00
CA LEU A 876 -23.59 10.93 -38.30
C LEU A 876 -22.48 11.13 -37.26
N SER A 877 -21.49 12.00 -37.53
CA SER A 877 -20.35 12.22 -36.63
C SER A 877 -20.59 13.30 -35.58
N ASP A 878 -21.19 14.42 -35.96
CA ASP A 878 -21.14 15.66 -35.18
C ASP A 878 -22.48 15.95 -34.47
N LEU A 879 -23.60 15.39 -34.95
CA LEU A 879 -24.90 15.57 -34.31
C LEU A 879 -24.95 14.83 -32.96
N THR A 880 -24.87 15.61 -31.89
CA THR A 880 -25.03 15.11 -30.52
C THR A 880 -26.51 14.99 -30.17
N LEU A 881 -26.99 13.76 -29.99
CA LEU A 881 -28.37 13.51 -29.54
C LEU A 881 -28.50 13.77 -28.03
N GLN A 882 -27.63 13.14 -27.24
CA GLN A 882 -27.55 13.29 -25.78
C GLN A 882 -26.12 13.00 -25.30
N GLY A 883 -25.82 13.37 -24.05
CA GLY A 883 -24.52 13.14 -23.43
C GLY A 883 -23.52 14.27 -23.64
N ILE A 884 -22.31 14.05 -23.12
CA ILE A 884 -21.21 15.03 -23.18
C ILE A 884 -20.11 14.46 -24.08
N GLU A 885 -19.74 15.16 -25.15
CA GLU A 885 -18.81 14.70 -26.22
C GLU A 885 -17.56 13.96 -25.73
N ALA A 886 -16.90 14.47 -24.68
CA ALA A 886 -15.69 13.87 -24.12
C ALA A 886 -15.91 12.51 -23.40
N ILE A 887 -17.16 12.15 -23.09
CA ILE A 887 -17.52 10.97 -22.31
C ILE A 887 -18.09 9.89 -23.23
N THR A 888 -17.21 9.02 -23.73
CA THR A 888 -17.58 8.01 -24.71
C THR A 888 -18.33 6.81 -24.13
N LYS A 889 -18.01 6.40 -22.89
CA LYS A 889 -18.58 5.25 -22.19
C LYS A 889 -18.73 5.54 -20.70
N VAL A 890 -19.83 5.08 -20.12
CA VAL A 890 -20.13 5.24 -18.68
C VAL A 890 -20.46 3.87 -18.08
N TYR A 891 -19.94 3.59 -16.88
CA TYR A 891 -20.14 2.31 -16.18
C TYR A 891 -20.87 2.54 -14.85
N MET A 892 -21.87 1.70 -14.59
CA MET A 892 -22.49 1.61 -13.26
C MET A 892 -21.82 0.49 -12.46
N HIS A 893 -21.42 0.80 -11.24
CA HIS A 893 -20.87 -0.21 -10.33
C HIS A 893 -21.32 0.07 -8.91
N LYS A 894 -21.64 -1.01 -8.18
CA LYS A 894 -21.79 -0.95 -6.73
C LYS A 894 -20.38 -1.06 -6.12
N PRO A 895 -19.90 -0.06 -5.37
CA PRO A 895 -18.55 -0.09 -4.83
C PRO A 895 -18.41 -1.21 -3.79
N THR A 896 -17.57 -2.21 -4.10
CA THR A 896 -17.22 -3.29 -3.17
C THR A 896 -16.09 -2.88 -2.24
N THR A 897 -15.14 -2.09 -2.73
CA THR A 897 -14.02 -1.55 -1.96
C THR A 897 -14.44 -0.34 -1.13
N ASP A 898 -13.97 -0.28 0.10
CA ASP A 898 -14.33 0.78 1.06
C ASP A 898 -13.93 2.18 0.57
N ASP A 899 -12.89 2.29 -0.26
CA ASP A 899 -12.43 3.55 -0.84
C ASP A 899 -13.47 4.26 -1.71
N LYS A 900 -14.37 3.49 -2.33
CA LYS A 900 -15.42 3.97 -3.22
C LYS A 900 -16.80 4.01 -2.54
N LYS A 901 -16.91 3.54 -1.31
CA LYS A 901 -18.15 3.63 -0.54
C LYS A 901 -18.28 5.03 0.04
N ARG A 902 -19.47 5.62 -0.09
CA ARG A 902 -19.79 6.87 0.59
C ARG A 902 -20.15 6.55 2.04
N VAL A 903 -19.26 6.90 2.96
CA VAL A 903 -19.51 6.76 4.39
C VAL A 903 -20.35 7.95 4.86
N VAL A 904 -21.43 7.66 5.59
CA VAL A 904 -22.28 8.68 6.21
C VAL A 904 -22.26 8.46 7.72
N ILE A 905 -22.11 9.57 8.46
CA ILE A 905 -22.26 9.54 9.91
C ILE A 905 -23.75 9.45 10.22
N THR A 906 -24.15 8.37 10.87
CA THR A 906 -25.54 8.14 11.26
C THR A 906 -25.94 9.08 12.42
N PRO A 907 -27.24 9.33 12.65
CA PRO A 907 -27.68 10.22 13.74
C PRO A 907 -27.20 9.78 15.15
N ASP A 908 -27.00 8.49 15.36
CA ASP A 908 -26.41 7.90 16.58
C ASP A 908 -24.89 8.08 16.68
N GLY A 909 -24.27 8.66 15.65
CA GLY A 909 -22.84 8.95 15.57
C GLY A 909 -21.98 7.77 15.14
N GLY A 910 -22.57 6.69 14.63
CA GLY A 910 -21.87 5.60 13.96
C GLY A 910 -21.48 5.96 12.52
N PHE A 911 -20.68 5.09 11.89
CA PHE A 911 -20.30 5.21 10.48
C PHE A 911 -21.02 4.10 9.68
N LYS A 912 -21.66 4.46 8.57
CA LYS A 912 -22.36 3.51 7.68
C LYS A 912 -22.00 3.70 6.22
#